data_AF-A0A6P0SKM0-F1
#
_entry.id   AF-A0A6P0SKM0-F1
#
_cell.length_a   1.000
_cell.length_b   1.000
_cell.length_c   1.000
_cell.angle_alpha   90.00
_cell.angle_beta   90.00
_cell.angle_gamma   90.00
#
_symmetry.space_group_name_H-M   'P 1'
#
loop_
_entity.id
_entity.type
_entity.pdbx_description
1 polymer ?
#
loop_
_entity_poly.entity_id
_entity_poly.type
_entity_poly.pdbx_seq_one_letter_code
_entity_poly.pdbx_strand_id
1 'polypeptide(L)'
;IAHQRIAKSLALAGHQVIPVAGTLDWSLTPVDCTGSEVYQLIASLNPDLVVVGNIHNITNPLEILEILTSNFPTIFVMHDQWLLTGRCAYVGDCENYTTLCDHECPTSHEYPSLGSEKIADAFHKKHRLLGSYKTVLVLGDSHWTTNWARYAFDYHQPRRNFQECESKFQSIYYGIDLDIFRPLDQAECRSQLNLPLDKFIILTGSQSVKDQRKGFKYLLKALDIANLDNIILVSFGHGSAIAENLDVWSTGYIENPFILACYYSAADVFIGPSLQEAFGQTFIEAAACGTPAIGYGVGGVKEAILNRVSGRVVTQKTPEALAKVIKELYYDPHKLDLLGKTAAMYIANHFSLQSSYHSFMVALDQSGWVNQLQIPRASKFLVDSPKLTQPLAIKSGIPKNNSSIISGVGIQGYTRQGFGALEQPIPEIGLFRPSQWLLWPEGEFAIIADNPRKGQLVIACRNVSQGQFLEVSQQGKLLLRVAVHHSGIDQVNVFTLPISLLEGFNLFSLKTETYHVDQSNRHLGLLIERITFTEQLDWEPLRERHELSILMDKHLNGIGWLSPDTLDGTPVRWMEKVGSVIIDGINTIKPLQVRVSGMMAVEKRFISDMVVKVNGNPIDGEVQEQSDKSWVFEGIIPSGRLTLNAPFVLSIESPGVGQLSSIDSRLASLLVKSVTIGAAEG
;
A
#
# COMPACT_ATOMS: atom_id res chain seq x y z
N ILE A 1 9.97 9.01 -2.27
CA ILE A 1 11.11 8.06 -2.33
C ILE A 1 11.54 7.58 -0.95
N ALA A 2 12.20 8.39 -0.10
CA ALA A 2 12.72 7.90 1.20
C ALA A 2 11.65 7.25 2.11
N HIS A 3 10.49 7.89 2.26
CA HIS A 3 9.37 7.29 3.00
C HIS A 3 8.83 6.01 2.39
N GLN A 4 8.82 5.90 1.05
CA GLN A 4 8.43 4.66 0.39
C GLN A 4 9.43 3.54 0.68
N ARG A 5 10.72 3.85 0.86
CA ARG A 5 11.75 2.87 1.25
C ARG A 5 11.55 2.37 2.68
N ILE A 6 11.27 3.27 3.63
CA ILE A 6 10.90 2.88 5.00
C ILE A 6 9.61 2.04 4.98
N ALA A 7 8.60 2.47 4.23
CA ALA A 7 7.35 1.73 4.12
C ALA A 7 7.56 0.33 3.52
N LYS A 8 8.41 0.20 2.49
CA LYS A 8 8.79 -1.10 1.91
C LYS A 8 9.53 -1.98 2.91
N SER A 9 10.48 -1.45 3.68
CA SER A 9 11.21 -2.27 4.67
C SER A 9 10.31 -2.77 5.80
N LEU A 10 9.37 -1.94 6.27
CA LEU A 10 8.36 -2.33 7.24
C LEU A 10 7.37 -3.36 6.67
N ALA A 11 6.85 -3.14 5.46
CA ALA A 11 5.96 -4.09 4.80
C ALA A 11 6.65 -5.43 4.52
N LEU A 12 7.94 -5.42 4.18
CA LEU A 12 8.75 -6.63 3.96
C LEU A 12 8.87 -7.46 5.25
N ALA A 13 8.88 -6.80 6.41
CA ALA A 13 8.84 -7.40 7.73
C ALA A 13 7.44 -7.87 8.18
N GLY A 14 6.42 -7.69 7.34
CA GLY A 14 5.03 -8.10 7.62
C GLY A 14 4.18 -7.06 8.34
N HIS A 15 4.67 -5.82 8.51
CA HIS A 15 3.86 -4.73 9.08
C HIS A 15 2.83 -4.24 8.06
N GLN A 16 1.63 -3.90 8.54
CA GLN A 16 0.65 -3.21 7.72
C GLN A 16 1.05 -1.74 7.61
N VAL A 17 1.37 -1.29 6.40
CA VAL A 17 1.77 0.10 6.14
C VAL A 17 0.76 0.76 5.22
N ILE A 18 0.22 1.90 5.64
CA ILE A 18 -0.75 2.68 4.88
C ILE A 18 -0.10 4.01 4.51
N PRO A 19 0.32 4.20 3.24
CA PRO A 19 0.93 5.47 2.83
C PRO A 19 -0.13 6.58 2.76
N VAL A 20 0.20 7.75 3.30
CA VAL A 20 -0.61 8.96 3.22
C VAL A 20 0.24 10.08 2.64
N ALA A 21 -0.32 10.86 1.73
CA ALA A 21 0.36 11.96 1.05
C ALA A 21 -0.50 13.23 1.08
N GLY A 22 0.12 14.41 1.00
CA GLY A 22 -0.66 15.66 0.83
C GLY A 22 -1.46 15.68 -0.47
N THR A 23 -0.79 15.31 -1.56
CA THR A 23 -1.32 15.24 -2.93
C THR A 23 -0.83 13.96 -3.61
N LEU A 24 -1.55 13.49 -4.64
CA LEU A 24 -1.12 12.38 -5.50
C LEU A 24 -0.25 12.85 -6.68
N ASP A 25 -0.19 14.16 -6.94
CA ASP A 25 0.68 14.73 -7.96
C ASP A 25 2.03 15.16 -7.38
N TRP A 26 3.08 15.16 -8.22
CA TRP A 26 4.39 15.69 -7.84
C TRP A 26 4.43 17.23 -7.93
N SER A 27 3.28 17.91 -7.80
CA SER A 27 3.25 19.36 -7.91
C SER A 27 3.99 19.99 -6.74
N LEU A 28 4.77 21.03 -7.05
CA LEU A 28 5.39 21.88 -6.02
C LEU A 28 4.38 22.86 -5.42
N THR A 29 3.14 22.83 -5.88
CA THR A 29 2.06 23.68 -5.36
C THR A 29 1.76 23.29 -3.93
N PRO A 30 1.70 24.26 -2.99
CA PRO A 30 1.34 23.96 -1.62
C PRO A 30 -0.01 23.23 -1.53
N VAL A 31 -0.03 22.15 -0.76
CA VAL A 31 -1.26 21.42 -0.49
C VAL A 31 -1.97 22.13 0.64
N ASP A 32 -3.16 22.65 0.36
CA ASP A 32 -3.96 23.31 1.37
C ASP A 32 -4.88 22.30 2.08
N CYS A 33 -4.49 21.88 3.28
CA CYS A 33 -5.29 21.05 4.16
C CYS A 33 -5.25 21.60 5.59
N THR A 34 -6.33 21.35 6.32
CA THR A 34 -6.48 21.70 7.73
C THR A 34 -5.96 20.60 8.62
N GLY A 35 -5.59 20.95 9.85
CA GLY A 35 -5.22 19.96 10.86
C GLY A 35 -6.33 18.95 11.15
N SER A 36 -7.59 19.38 11.12
CA SER A 36 -8.77 18.52 11.33
C SER A 36 -8.93 17.47 10.24
N GLU A 37 -8.75 17.82 8.96
CA GLU A 37 -8.85 16.85 7.85
C GLU A 37 -7.76 15.77 7.98
N VAL A 38 -6.55 16.18 8.36
CA VAL A 38 -5.46 15.22 8.60
C VAL A 38 -5.78 14.33 9.80
N TYR A 39 -6.24 14.90 10.91
CA TYR A 39 -6.64 14.12 12.08
C TYR A 39 -7.69 13.07 11.74
N GLN A 40 -8.79 13.47 11.08
CA GLN A 40 -9.89 12.57 10.74
C GLN A 40 -9.42 11.43 9.84
N LEU A 41 -8.61 11.73 8.82
CA LEU A 41 -8.04 10.70 7.96
C LEU A 41 -7.16 9.76 8.76
N ILE A 42 -6.19 10.26 9.53
CA ILE A 42 -5.25 9.40 10.27
C ILE A 42 -5.97 8.60 11.36
N ALA A 43 -6.90 9.21 12.11
CA ALA A 43 -7.69 8.53 13.13
C ALA A 43 -8.51 7.37 12.56
N SER A 44 -9.09 7.55 11.37
CA SER A 44 -9.89 6.49 10.71
C SER A 44 -9.08 5.25 10.31
N LEU A 45 -7.76 5.40 10.18
CA LEU A 45 -6.85 4.29 9.89
C LEU A 45 -6.43 3.52 11.15
N ASN A 46 -6.76 4.05 12.34
CA ASN A 46 -6.42 3.49 13.66
C ASN A 46 -4.95 3.01 13.77
N PRO A 47 -3.95 3.90 13.53
CA PRO A 47 -2.55 3.49 13.50
C PRO A 47 -1.97 3.30 14.90
N ASP A 48 -1.14 2.27 15.08
CA ASP A 48 -0.30 2.12 16.29
C ASP A 48 0.83 3.16 16.33
N LEU A 49 1.26 3.63 15.15
CA LEU A 49 2.42 4.50 14.97
C LEU A 49 2.26 5.34 13.69
N VAL A 50 2.50 6.65 13.78
CA VAL A 50 2.50 7.56 12.63
C VAL A 50 3.94 7.97 12.30
N VAL A 51 4.38 7.75 11.07
CA VAL A 51 5.71 8.17 10.59
C VAL A 51 5.55 9.34 9.63
N VAL A 52 6.00 10.51 10.07
CA VAL A 52 5.85 11.81 9.39
C VAL A 52 7.16 12.21 8.73
N GLY A 53 7.03 12.73 7.52
CA GLY A 53 8.14 13.27 6.75
C GLY A 53 8.20 14.78 6.67
N ASN A 54 8.88 15.27 5.63
CA ASN A 54 8.83 16.67 5.26
C ASN A 54 7.40 17.06 4.86
N ILE A 55 6.78 17.88 5.69
CA ILE A 55 5.44 18.44 5.48
C ILE A 55 5.46 19.95 5.22
N HIS A 56 6.65 20.54 5.06
CA HIS A 56 6.83 22.00 4.97
C HIS A 56 6.26 22.66 3.70
N ASN A 57 5.82 21.87 2.72
CA ASN A 57 5.09 22.36 1.53
C ASN A 57 3.56 22.28 1.68
N ILE A 58 3.05 22.10 2.91
CA ILE A 58 1.62 22.14 3.24
C ILE A 58 1.28 23.54 3.81
N THR A 59 0.03 24.01 3.67
CA THR A 59 -0.38 25.36 4.12
C THR A 59 -0.22 25.59 5.63
N ASN A 60 -0.45 24.57 6.47
CA ASN A 60 -0.36 24.66 7.95
C ASN A 60 0.43 23.49 8.57
N PRO A 61 1.73 23.36 8.30
CA PRO A 61 2.49 22.16 8.65
C PRO A 61 2.69 22.00 10.16
N LEU A 62 2.73 23.10 10.91
CA LEU A 62 2.90 23.07 12.36
C LEU A 62 1.64 22.65 13.11
N GLU A 63 0.48 23.11 12.65
CA GLU A 63 -0.82 22.68 13.19
C GLU A 63 -0.99 21.17 13.01
N ILE A 64 -0.68 20.66 11.82
CA ILE A 64 -0.73 19.23 11.53
C ILE A 64 0.22 18.45 12.44
N LEU A 65 1.46 18.90 12.60
CA LEU A 65 2.43 18.22 13.44
C LEU A 65 2.00 18.22 14.92
N GLU A 66 1.43 19.33 15.41
CA GLU A 66 0.89 19.44 16.77
C GLU A 66 -0.27 18.47 16.99
N ILE A 67 -1.20 18.37 16.03
CA ILE A 67 -2.31 17.42 16.09
C ILE A 67 -1.83 15.98 16.07
N LEU A 68 -0.90 15.62 15.17
CA LEU A 68 -0.40 14.25 15.09
C LEU A 68 0.31 13.85 16.38
N THR A 69 1.22 14.70 16.87
CA THR A 69 1.96 14.44 18.09
C THR A 69 1.10 14.53 19.36
N SER A 70 -0.07 15.17 19.33
CA SER A 70 -0.97 15.19 20.48
C SER A 70 -1.89 13.97 20.56
N ASN A 71 -2.13 13.30 19.44
CA ASN A 71 -3.13 12.23 19.34
C ASN A 71 -2.54 10.84 19.06
N PHE A 72 -1.34 10.77 18.48
CA PHE A 72 -0.72 9.51 18.07
C PHE A 72 0.76 9.45 18.47
N PRO A 73 1.30 8.26 18.81
CA PRO A 73 2.73 8.02 18.81
C PRO A 73 3.30 8.38 17.44
N THR A 74 4.15 9.41 17.40
CA THR A 74 4.59 10.03 16.16
C THR A 74 6.10 9.99 16.02
N ILE A 75 6.59 9.48 14.90
CA ILE A 75 7.97 9.61 14.49
C ILE A 75 8.06 10.72 13.46
N PHE A 76 8.97 11.67 13.64
CA PHE A 76 9.36 12.58 12.59
C PHE A 76 10.69 12.15 11.99
N VAL A 77 10.70 11.85 10.69
CA VAL A 77 11.93 11.53 9.95
C VAL A 77 12.46 12.80 9.30
N MET A 78 13.61 13.26 9.75
CA MET A 78 14.29 14.43 9.21
C MET A 78 15.06 14.07 7.94
N HIS A 79 14.65 14.64 6.80
CA HIS A 79 15.37 14.60 5.53
C HIS A 79 16.16 15.89 5.28
N ASP A 80 15.94 16.90 6.12
CA ASP A 80 16.52 18.23 6.08
C ASP A 80 16.44 18.89 7.48
N GLN A 81 16.85 20.15 7.62
CA GLN A 81 16.88 20.88 8.89
C GLN A 81 15.60 21.68 9.19
N TRP A 82 14.52 21.55 8.42
CA TRP A 82 13.31 22.36 8.60
C TRP A 82 12.72 22.26 9.99
N LEU A 83 12.73 21.06 10.60
CA LEU A 83 12.16 20.86 11.93
C LEU A 83 12.91 21.65 13.03
N LEU A 84 14.18 22.00 12.81
CA LEU A 84 15.03 22.69 13.79
C LEU A 84 15.06 24.21 13.60
N THR A 85 14.65 24.70 12.44
CA THR A 85 14.77 26.10 12.03
C THR A 85 13.41 26.78 12.01
N GLY A 86 13.38 28.10 11.93
CA GLY A 86 12.11 28.82 11.70
C GLY A 86 11.45 28.39 10.38
N ARG A 87 12.24 28.26 9.30
CA ARG A 87 11.75 27.91 7.96
C ARG A 87 12.70 27.08 7.08
N CYS A 88 14.02 27.18 7.24
CA CYS A 88 15.00 26.69 6.27
C CYS A 88 15.08 25.16 6.25
N ALA A 89 15.00 24.55 5.07
CA ALA A 89 15.36 23.15 4.88
C ALA A 89 16.90 22.97 4.97
N TYR A 90 17.65 23.92 4.43
CA TYR A 90 19.10 23.97 4.49
C TYR A 90 19.57 25.33 4.99
N VAL A 91 20.37 25.38 6.05
CA VAL A 91 20.71 26.65 6.71
C VAL A 91 21.95 27.35 6.15
N GLY A 92 22.73 26.71 5.28
CA GLY A 92 23.98 27.31 4.81
C GLY A 92 24.99 27.43 5.97
N ASP A 93 25.53 28.63 6.13
CA ASP A 93 26.44 29.00 7.22
C ASP A 93 25.71 29.69 8.40
N CYS A 94 24.37 29.70 8.41
CA CYS A 94 23.58 30.33 9.46
C CYS A 94 23.53 29.48 10.73
N GLU A 95 23.91 30.06 11.86
CA GLU A 95 23.91 29.41 13.18
C GLU A 95 22.64 29.67 14.00
N ASN A 96 21.73 30.54 13.53
CA ASN A 96 20.53 30.95 14.28
C ASN A 96 19.52 29.83 14.56
N TYR A 97 19.72 28.63 14.01
CA TYR A 97 18.90 27.47 14.33
C TYR A 97 19.10 26.95 15.76
N THR A 98 20.20 27.33 16.42
CA THR A 98 20.44 27.02 17.83
C THR A 98 20.07 28.16 18.77
N THR A 99 20.10 29.41 18.31
CA THR A 99 19.84 30.58 19.16
C THR A 99 18.41 31.08 19.01
N LEU A 100 18.09 31.70 17.87
CA LEU A 100 16.77 32.21 17.54
C LEU A 100 16.70 32.50 16.04
N CYS A 101 15.78 31.83 15.33
CA CYS A 101 15.35 32.28 14.01
C CYS A 101 14.24 33.34 14.19
N ASP A 102 14.37 34.51 13.56
CA ASP A 102 13.39 35.59 13.71
C ASP A 102 13.13 36.37 12.41
N HIS A 103 12.47 37.51 12.55
CA HIS A 103 12.10 38.41 11.46
C HIS A 103 13.27 39.07 10.74
N GLU A 104 14.49 39.04 11.29
CA GLU A 104 15.69 39.56 10.64
C GLU A 104 16.30 38.55 9.65
N CYS A 105 15.68 37.37 9.47
CA CYS A 105 16.13 36.36 8.52
C CYS A 105 16.28 36.95 7.10
N PRO A 106 17.51 37.05 6.56
CA PRO A 106 17.77 37.73 5.29
C PRO A 106 17.20 36.96 4.08
N THR A 107 16.83 35.69 4.29
CA THR A 107 16.43 34.76 3.26
C THR A 107 14.97 34.31 3.42
N SER A 108 14.12 35.04 4.15
CA SER A 108 12.69 34.72 4.40
C SER A 108 11.87 34.33 3.15
N HIS A 109 12.25 34.86 1.98
CA HIS A 109 11.65 34.61 0.68
C HIS A 109 12.15 33.32 -0.02
N GLU A 110 13.27 32.75 0.41
CA GLU A 110 13.82 31.52 -0.15
C GLU A 110 13.05 30.29 0.34
N TYR A 111 13.22 29.16 -0.34
CA TYR A 111 12.56 27.91 0.01
C TYR A 111 13.05 27.31 1.35
N PRO A 112 12.14 26.74 2.16
CA PRO A 112 10.71 27.01 2.20
C PRO A 112 10.44 28.46 2.60
N SER A 113 9.57 29.15 1.85
CA SER A 113 9.27 30.56 2.11
C SER A 113 8.31 30.70 3.28
N LEU A 114 8.59 31.67 4.16
CA LEU A 114 7.72 32.02 5.26
C LEU A 114 7.88 33.52 5.53
N GLY A 115 6.76 34.25 5.64
CA GLY A 115 6.76 35.67 6.00
C GLY A 115 7.63 35.90 7.25
N SER A 116 8.51 36.90 7.19
CA SER A 116 9.53 37.12 8.23
C SER A 116 8.90 37.27 9.62
N GLU A 117 7.73 37.88 9.70
CA GLU A 117 6.95 38.05 10.92
C GLU A 117 6.52 36.74 11.59
N LYS A 118 6.47 35.63 10.83
CA LYS A 118 6.06 34.29 11.32
C LYS A 118 7.25 33.41 11.71
N ILE A 119 8.49 33.78 11.37
CA ILE A 119 9.67 32.93 11.53
C ILE A 119 9.94 32.62 13.01
N ALA A 120 9.86 33.63 13.88
CA ALA A 120 10.07 33.45 15.33
C ALA A 120 9.03 32.52 15.95
N ASP A 121 7.75 32.72 15.62
CA ASP A 121 6.66 31.88 16.12
C ASP A 121 6.81 30.43 15.63
N ALA A 122 7.13 30.23 14.35
CA ALA A 122 7.38 28.91 13.78
C ALA A 122 8.55 28.20 14.47
N PHE A 123 9.65 28.91 14.72
CA PHE A 123 10.81 28.41 15.45
C PHE A 123 10.43 27.98 16.87
N HIS A 124 9.77 28.85 17.63
CA HIS A 124 9.37 28.55 19.01
C HIS A 124 8.38 27.38 19.10
N LYS A 125 7.43 27.27 18.18
CA LYS A 125 6.47 26.15 18.13
C LYS A 125 7.18 24.82 17.89
N LYS A 126 8.10 24.76 16.91
CA LYS A 126 8.90 23.55 16.63
C LYS A 126 9.75 23.14 17.82
N HIS A 127 10.47 24.08 18.44
CA HIS A 127 11.31 23.80 19.61
C HIS A 127 10.50 23.40 20.85
N ARG A 128 9.30 23.95 21.03
CA ARG A 128 8.37 23.51 22.08
C ARG A 128 7.91 22.07 21.84
N LEU A 129 7.57 21.72 20.61
CA LEU A 129 7.17 20.37 20.21
C LEU A 129 8.32 19.38 20.42
N LEU A 130 9.54 19.74 19.99
CA LEU A 130 10.76 18.99 20.30
C LEU A 130 11.04 18.91 21.80
N GLY A 131 10.60 19.87 22.60
CA GLY A 131 10.67 19.82 24.07
C GLY A 131 9.69 18.84 24.73
N SER A 132 8.62 18.43 24.04
CA SER A 132 7.58 17.53 24.55
C SER A 132 7.98 16.07 24.41
N TYR A 133 8.11 15.33 25.51
CA TYR A 133 8.74 14.00 25.52
C TYR A 133 7.86 12.82 25.17
N LYS A 134 6.55 12.90 25.38
CA LYS A 134 5.74 11.69 25.52
C LYS A 134 5.29 11.08 24.20
N THR A 135 5.38 11.83 23.10
CA THR A 135 4.66 11.47 21.87
C THR A 135 5.44 11.65 20.57
N VAL A 136 6.66 12.20 20.62
CA VAL A 136 7.49 12.41 19.42
C VAL A 136 8.90 11.83 19.55
N LEU A 137 9.23 10.94 18.63
CA LEU A 137 10.59 10.44 18.36
C LEU A 137 11.09 11.08 17.06
N VAL A 138 12.35 11.52 17.03
CA VAL A 138 12.94 12.13 15.84
C VAL A 138 14.04 11.23 15.29
N LEU A 139 13.89 10.84 14.03
CA LEU A 139 14.85 10.02 13.31
C LEU A 139 15.57 10.86 12.26
N GLY A 140 16.89 10.98 12.37
CA GLY A 140 17.72 11.54 11.31
C GLY A 140 18.07 10.49 10.27
N ASP A 141 18.16 10.91 9.01
CA ASP A 141 18.55 10.06 7.88
C ASP A 141 20.05 9.74 7.80
N SER A 142 20.81 10.30 8.73
CA SER A 142 22.24 10.13 8.92
C SER A 142 22.62 10.54 10.33
N HIS A 143 23.77 10.11 10.82
CA HIS A 143 24.33 10.63 12.07
C HIS A 143 24.54 12.14 12.01
N TRP A 144 24.91 12.68 10.84
CA TRP A 144 25.04 14.12 10.68
C TRP A 144 23.72 14.86 10.96
N THR A 145 22.61 14.45 10.34
CA THR A 145 21.29 15.08 10.55
C THR A 145 20.80 14.88 11.99
N THR A 146 21.02 13.70 12.59
CA THR A 146 20.66 13.44 13.99
C THR A 146 21.45 14.34 14.96
N ASN A 147 22.75 14.54 14.72
CA ASN A 147 23.58 15.38 15.58
C ASN A 147 23.18 16.85 15.54
N TRP A 148 22.66 17.34 14.41
CA TRP A 148 22.05 18.68 14.34
C TRP A 148 20.85 18.80 15.29
N ALA A 149 19.98 17.81 15.31
CA ALA A 149 18.81 17.81 16.17
C ALA A 149 19.20 17.77 17.66
N ARG A 150 20.18 16.91 18.00
CA ARG A 150 20.74 16.84 19.36
C ARG A 150 21.36 18.16 19.80
N TYR A 151 22.19 18.78 18.94
CA TYR A 151 22.85 20.04 19.24
C TYR A 151 21.86 21.20 19.43
N ALA A 152 20.87 21.32 18.53
CA ALA A 152 19.82 22.34 18.66
C ALA A 152 18.99 22.13 19.95
N PHE A 153 18.68 20.87 20.28
CA PHE A 153 17.94 20.53 21.48
C PHE A 153 18.70 20.86 22.77
N ASP A 154 19.97 20.46 22.86
CA ASP A 154 20.82 20.68 24.04
C ASP A 154 21.00 22.18 24.33
N TYR A 155 21.13 23.01 23.28
CA TYR A 155 21.29 24.45 23.43
C TYR A 155 20.07 25.11 24.08
N HIS A 156 18.85 24.75 23.68
CA HIS A 156 17.61 25.32 24.22
C HIS A 156 17.23 24.77 25.59
N GLN A 157 17.86 23.68 26.03
CA GLN A 157 17.55 23.03 27.29
C GLN A 157 18.82 22.57 28.03
N PRO A 158 19.69 23.51 28.46
CA PRO A 158 21.06 23.23 28.88
C PRO A 158 21.23 22.46 30.21
N ARG A 159 20.23 21.69 30.67
CA ARG A 159 20.24 20.94 31.94
C ARG A 159 19.50 19.60 31.92
N ARG A 160 19.12 19.07 30.75
CA ARG A 160 18.45 17.76 30.67
C ARG A 160 19.48 16.62 30.57
N ASN A 161 19.11 15.44 31.09
CA ASN A 161 20.01 14.28 31.14
C ASN A 161 20.39 13.85 29.71
N PHE A 162 21.68 13.63 29.44
CA PHE A 162 22.18 13.09 28.17
C PHE A 162 21.36 11.89 27.64
N GLN A 163 20.89 11.05 28.55
CA GLN A 163 20.06 9.88 28.26
C GLN A 163 18.69 10.21 27.64
N GLU A 164 18.11 11.38 27.93
CA GLU A 164 16.85 11.85 27.32
C GLU A 164 17.05 12.37 25.89
N CYS A 165 18.22 12.93 25.60
CA CYS A 165 18.58 13.36 24.25
C CYS A 165 18.82 12.13 23.36
N GLU A 166 19.57 11.14 23.88
CA GLU A 166 19.80 9.87 23.19
C GLU A 166 18.48 9.13 22.93
N SER A 167 17.54 9.02 23.88
CA SER A 167 16.29 8.30 23.63
C SER A 167 15.35 9.00 22.62
N LYS A 168 15.54 10.30 22.37
CA LYS A 168 14.66 11.11 21.52
C LYS A 168 15.16 11.33 20.10
N PHE A 169 16.47 11.34 19.89
CA PHE A 169 17.06 11.61 18.58
C PHE A 169 17.90 10.42 18.16
N GLN A 170 17.39 9.64 17.21
CA GLN A 170 18.05 8.44 16.70
C GLN A 170 18.39 8.59 15.21
N SER A 171 19.28 7.74 14.72
CA SER A 171 19.64 7.70 13.29
C SER A 171 19.05 6.45 12.65
N ILE A 172 18.57 6.59 11.41
CA ILE A 172 18.17 5.45 10.58
C ILE A 172 18.81 5.53 9.20
N TYR A 173 19.01 4.37 8.59
CA TYR A 173 19.41 4.27 7.19
C TYR A 173 18.27 3.74 6.31
N TYR A 174 18.12 4.35 5.13
CA TYR A 174 17.14 3.93 4.15
C TYR A 174 17.59 2.66 3.42
N GLY A 175 16.63 1.80 3.11
CA GLY A 175 16.85 0.58 2.35
C GLY A 175 16.70 0.82 0.85
N ILE A 176 17.53 0.15 0.07
CA ILE A 176 17.45 0.04 -1.38
C ILE A 176 16.77 -1.28 -1.73
N ASP A 177 15.88 -1.20 -2.71
CA ASP A 177 15.21 -2.35 -3.31
C ASP A 177 16.18 -3.02 -4.29
N LEU A 178 16.84 -4.08 -3.82
CA LEU A 178 17.88 -4.79 -4.57
C LEU A 178 17.33 -5.65 -5.70
N ASP A 179 16.01 -5.83 -5.81
CA ASP A 179 15.41 -6.45 -7.00
C ASP A 179 15.46 -5.50 -8.21
N ILE A 180 15.45 -4.19 -7.92
CA ILE A 180 15.50 -3.10 -8.90
C ILE A 180 16.94 -2.60 -9.10
N PHE A 181 17.58 -2.18 -8.00
CA PHE A 181 18.93 -1.61 -8.03
C PHE A 181 19.95 -2.70 -7.71
N ARG A 182 20.50 -3.29 -8.76
CA ARG A 182 21.50 -4.35 -8.71
C ARG A 182 22.39 -4.26 -9.94
N PRO A 183 23.59 -4.87 -9.94
CA PRO A 183 24.43 -4.89 -11.12
C PRO A 183 23.70 -5.53 -12.29
N LEU A 184 23.66 -4.81 -13.41
CA LEU A 184 23.18 -5.29 -14.71
C LEU A 184 24.35 -5.36 -15.70
N ASP A 185 24.14 -5.98 -16.86
CA ASP A 185 25.14 -5.98 -17.91
C ASP A 185 25.31 -4.56 -18.47
N GLN A 186 26.51 -3.99 -18.31
CA GLN A 186 26.80 -2.61 -18.67
C GLN A 186 26.59 -2.35 -20.17
N ALA A 187 27.00 -3.29 -21.04
CA ALA A 187 26.91 -3.13 -22.49
C ALA A 187 25.45 -3.17 -22.97
N GLU A 188 24.65 -4.07 -22.40
CA GLU A 188 23.21 -4.15 -22.67
C GLU A 188 22.50 -2.86 -22.21
N CYS A 189 22.81 -2.37 -20.99
CA CYS A 189 22.24 -1.11 -20.50
C CYS A 189 22.60 0.07 -21.41
N ARG A 190 23.86 0.16 -21.85
CA ARG A 190 24.29 1.21 -22.81
C ARG A 190 23.54 1.11 -24.13
N SER A 191 23.41 -0.09 -24.69
CA SER A 191 22.65 -0.33 -25.92
C SER A 191 21.19 0.10 -25.80
N GLN A 192 20.50 -0.34 -24.74
CA GLN A 192 19.08 0.00 -24.51
C GLN A 192 18.84 1.51 -24.31
N LEU A 193 19.81 2.20 -23.71
CA LEU A 193 19.74 3.63 -23.46
C LEU A 193 20.28 4.48 -24.63
N ASN A 194 20.75 3.84 -25.71
CA ASN A 194 21.45 4.48 -26.82
C ASN A 194 22.67 5.31 -26.38
N LEU A 195 23.39 4.80 -25.37
CA LEU A 195 24.65 5.37 -24.89
C LEU A 195 25.84 4.74 -25.62
N PRO A 196 26.95 5.49 -25.81
CA PRO A 196 28.14 4.99 -26.48
C PRO A 196 28.77 3.82 -25.73
N LEU A 197 29.14 2.77 -26.46
CA LEU A 197 29.76 1.56 -25.89
C LEU A 197 31.25 1.75 -25.59
N ASP A 198 31.92 2.64 -26.31
CA ASP A 198 33.37 2.84 -26.33
C ASP A 198 33.85 4.01 -25.47
N LYS A 199 32.93 4.84 -24.95
CA LYS A 199 33.26 5.99 -24.09
C LYS A 199 33.27 5.63 -22.61
N PHE A 200 34.02 6.42 -21.83
CA PHE A 200 33.94 6.44 -20.38
C PHE A 200 32.77 7.32 -19.93
N ILE A 201 31.75 6.72 -19.33
CA ILE A 201 30.49 7.36 -18.97
C ILE A 201 30.53 7.83 -17.52
N ILE A 202 30.47 9.15 -17.32
CA ILE A 202 30.35 9.79 -16.01
C ILE A 202 28.89 10.13 -15.80
N LEU A 203 28.25 9.53 -14.80
CA LEU A 203 26.87 9.83 -14.44
C LEU A 203 26.82 10.82 -13.28
N THR A 204 25.89 11.76 -13.35
CA THR A 204 25.56 12.68 -12.25
C THR A 204 24.07 12.92 -12.22
N GLY A 205 23.52 13.23 -11.05
CA GLY A 205 22.12 13.60 -11.00
C GLY A 205 21.65 14.10 -9.64
N SER A 206 20.57 14.87 -9.70
CA SER A 206 19.91 15.49 -8.57
C SER A 206 18.47 15.83 -8.95
N GLN A 207 17.67 16.35 -8.02
CA GLN A 207 16.34 16.84 -8.36
C GLN A 207 16.39 17.96 -9.41
N SER A 208 17.37 18.87 -9.30
CA SER A 208 17.61 19.96 -10.24
C SER A 208 19.10 20.18 -10.42
N VAL A 209 19.55 20.22 -11.67
CA VAL A 209 20.96 20.49 -12.00
C VAL A 209 21.35 21.95 -11.71
N LYS A 210 20.36 22.84 -11.50
CA LYS A 210 20.56 24.25 -11.15
C LYS A 210 20.79 24.48 -9.65
N ASP A 211 20.53 23.50 -8.80
CA ASP A 211 20.77 23.60 -7.37
C ASP A 211 22.29 23.72 -7.11
N GLN A 212 22.75 24.91 -6.70
CA GLN A 212 24.16 25.19 -6.46
C GLN A 212 24.74 24.29 -5.36
N ARG A 213 23.91 23.89 -4.39
CA ARG A 213 24.30 22.96 -3.32
C ARG A 213 24.75 21.62 -3.87
N LYS A 214 24.21 21.16 -5.00
CA LYS A 214 24.59 19.89 -5.64
C LYS A 214 25.95 19.97 -6.34
N GLY A 215 26.55 21.16 -6.42
CA GLY A 215 27.95 21.34 -6.80
C GLY A 215 28.26 21.03 -8.25
N PHE A 216 27.28 21.03 -9.15
CA PHE A 216 27.48 20.69 -10.57
C PHE A 216 28.60 21.51 -11.24
N LYS A 217 28.71 22.80 -10.90
CA LYS A 217 29.81 23.67 -11.36
C LYS A 217 31.20 23.17 -10.96
N TYR A 218 31.32 22.49 -9.81
CA TYR A 218 32.58 21.91 -9.36
C TYR A 218 32.93 20.66 -10.16
N LEU A 219 31.94 19.86 -10.56
CA LEU A 219 32.17 18.72 -11.44
C LEU A 219 32.66 19.18 -12.81
N LEU A 220 31.99 20.15 -13.45
CA LEU A 220 32.44 20.65 -14.75
C LEU A 220 33.89 21.16 -14.71
N LYS A 221 34.22 22.01 -13.72
CA LYS A 221 35.60 22.46 -13.51
C LYS A 221 36.57 21.31 -13.25
N ALA A 222 36.15 20.28 -12.51
CA ALA A 222 36.99 19.11 -12.25
C ALA A 222 37.25 18.31 -13.53
N LEU A 223 36.27 18.20 -14.44
CA LEU A 223 36.43 17.55 -15.74
C LEU A 223 37.34 18.36 -16.66
N ASP A 224 37.22 19.68 -16.68
CA ASP A 224 38.15 20.57 -17.40
C ASP A 224 39.60 20.40 -16.89
N ILE A 225 39.80 20.34 -15.56
CA ILE A 225 41.11 20.13 -14.94
C ILE A 225 41.63 18.70 -15.16
N ALA A 226 40.73 17.72 -15.20
CA ALA A 226 41.09 16.33 -15.48
C ALA A 226 41.55 16.16 -16.94
N ASN A 227 40.96 16.93 -17.86
CA ASN A 227 41.28 16.98 -19.29
C ASN A 227 41.44 15.56 -19.88
N LEU A 228 40.36 14.78 -19.75
CA LEU A 228 40.30 13.39 -20.18
C LEU A 228 39.71 13.30 -21.59
N ASP A 229 40.30 12.43 -22.40
CA ASP A 229 39.77 12.08 -23.72
C ASP A 229 38.67 11.01 -23.60
N ASN A 230 37.85 10.85 -24.65
CA ASN A 230 36.90 9.75 -24.80
C ASN A 230 35.89 9.58 -23.64
N ILE A 231 35.44 10.69 -23.05
CA ILE A 231 34.45 10.71 -21.98
C ILE A 231 33.10 11.27 -22.46
N ILE A 232 32.02 10.93 -21.75
CA ILE A 232 30.71 11.58 -21.88
C ILE A 232 30.11 11.80 -20.49
N LEU A 233 29.49 12.96 -20.27
CA LEU A 233 28.76 13.28 -19.04
C LEU A 233 27.27 13.03 -19.25
N VAL A 234 26.71 12.08 -18.52
CA VAL A 234 25.27 11.81 -18.51
C VAL A 234 24.67 12.45 -17.25
N SER A 235 23.64 13.27 -17.41
CA SER A 235 22.98 13.96 -16.30
C SER A 235 21.48 13.70 -16.26
N PHE A 236 20.97 13.30 -15.09
CA PHE A 236 19.53 13.20 -14.82
C PHE A 236 19.05 14.22 -13.79
N GLY A 237 17.78 14.61 -13.89
CA GLY A 237 17.16 15.66 -13.06
C GLY A 237 16.44 16.72 -13.88
N HIS A 238 15.80 17.68 -13.20
CA HIS A 238 15.19 18.83 -13.88
C HIS A 238 16.26 19.81 -14.36
N GLY A 239 16.06 20.33 -15.58
CA GLY A 239 17.00 21.19 -16.28
C GLY A 239 18.03 20.41 -17.08
N SER A 240 18.82 21.12 -17.90
CA SER A 240 19.87 20.53 -18.72
C SER A 240 21.23 21.00 -18.24
N ALA A 241 22.17 20.07 -18.15
CA ALA A 241 23.57 20.39 -18.02
C ALA A 241 24.10 20.93 -19.36
N ILE A 242 24.90 21.99 -19.30
CA ILE A 242 25.59 22.55 -20.47
C ILE A 242 27.08 22.64 -20.12
N ALA A 243 27.92 22.11 -20.99
CA ALA A 243 29.37 22.22 -20.93
C ALA A 243 29.87 22.55 -22.35
N GLU A 244 30.82 23.48 -22.47
CA GLU A 244 31.27 23.97 -23.78
C GLU A 244 32.19 22.96 -24.50
N ASN A 245 33.00 22.22 -23.74
CA ASN A 245 34.08 21.36 -24.28
C ASN A 245 33.89 19.87 -23.92
N LEU A 246 32.66 19.45 -23.61
CA LEU A 246 32.36 18.10 -23.15
C LEU A 246 31.01 17.65 -23.70
N ASP A 247 30.95 16.43 -24.21
CA ASP A 247 29.69 15.81 -24.61
C ASP A 247 28.81 15.61 -23.36
N VAL A 248 27.63 16.24 -23.37
CA VAL A 248 26.65 16.13 -22.29
C VAL A 248 25.36 15.52 -22.81
N TRP A 249 24.94 14.42 -22.18
CA TRP A 249 23.65 13.80 -22.41
C TRP A 249 22.71 14.09 -21.23
N SER A 250 21.70 14.94 -21.44
CA SER A 250 20.68 15.24 -20.43
C SER A 250 19.45 14.35 -20.61
N THR A 251 19.16 13.49 -19.64
CA THR A 251 18.04 12.54 -19.70
C THR A 251 16.71 13.19 -19.30
N GLY A 252 16.75 14.32 -18.59
CA GLY A 252 15.61 14.84 -17.83
C GLY A 252 15.39 14.07 -16.52
N TYR A 253 14.24 14.29 -15.89
CA TYR A 253 13.85 13.57 -14.67
C TYR A 253 13.42 12.13 -15.03
N ILE A 254 13.96 11.14 -14.31
CA ILE A 254 13.66 9.73 -14.54
C ILE A 254 12.74 9.24 -13.43
N GLU A 255 11.47 9.01 -13.75
CA GLU A 255 10.48 8.54 -12.78
C GLU A 255 10.56 7.03 -12.54
N ASN A 256 10.87 6.26 -13.59
CA ASN A 256 10.89 4.80 -13.52
C ASN A 256 12.21 4.31 -12.88
N PRO A 257 12.15 3.62 -11.72
CA PRO A 257 13.35 3.21 -11.01
C PRO A 257 14.14 2.10 -11.74
N PHE A 258 13.51 1.30 -12.60
CA PHE A 258 14.22 0.32 -13.44
C PHE A 258 15.05 1.00 -14.53
N ILE A 259 14.51 2.06 -15.14
CA ILE A 259 15.26 2.88 -16.12
C ILE A 259 16.42 3.58 -15.39
N LEU A 260 16.17 4.12 -14.20
CA LEU A 260 17.23 4.75 -13.39
C LEU A 260 18.34 3.75 -13.02
N ALA A 261 18.00 2.53 -12.61
CA ALA A 261 18.98 1.47 -12.35
C ALA A 261 19.79 1.08 -13.61
N CYS A 262 19.15 1.11 -14.78
CA CYS A 262 19.82 0.91 -16.08
C CYS A 262 20.85 2.02 -16.35
N TYR A 263 20.52 3.29 -16.09
CA TYR A 263 21.49 4.40 -16.20
C TYR A 263 22.65 4.26 -15.22
N TYR A 264 22.38 3.86 -13.98
CA TYR A 264 23.44 3.59 -13.01
C TYR A 264 24.38 2.49 -13.52
N SER A 265 23.83 1.35 -13.96
CA SER A 265 24.61 0.20 -14.46
C SER A 265 25.34 0.48 -15.78
N ALA A 266 24.85 1.41 -16.61
CA ALA A 266 25.51 1.82 -17.85
C ALA A 266 26.77 2.67 -17.61
N ALA A 267 26.81 3.39 -16.49
CA ALA A 267 27.88 4.33 -16.17
C ALA A 267 29.14 3.64 -15.64
N ASP A 268 30.29 4.27 -15.82
CA ASP A 268 31.56 3.81 -15.25
C ASP A 268 31.75 4.35 -13.82
N VAL A 269 31.33 5.59 -13.58
CA VAL A 269 31.33 6.23 -12.25
C VAL A 269 30.11 7.11 -12.08
N PHE A 270 29.58 7.15 -10.85
CA PHE A 270 28.61 8.16 -10.45
C PHE A 270 29.30 9.25 -9.63
N ILE A 271 29.07 10.52 -9.95
CA ILE A 271 29.67 11.65 -9.23
C ILE A 271 28.59 12.61 -8.72
N GLY A 272 28.55 12.80 -7.41
CA GLY A 272 27.70 13.77 -6.72
C GLY A 272 28.55 14.74 -5.89
N PRO A 273 29.01 15.88 -6.44
CA PRO A 273 29.89 16.82 -5.74
C PRO A 273 29.11 17.78 -4.81
N SER A 274 28.12 17.26 -4.07
CA SER A 274 27.29 18.07 -3.18
C SER A 274 28.14 18.82 -2.14
N LEU A 275 27.83 20.10 -1.91
CA LEU A 275 28.43 20.94 -0.87
C LEU A 275 27.73 20.76 0.49
N GLN A 276 26.44 20.40 0.44
CA GLN A 276 25.65 19.94 1.60
C GLN A 276 24.72 18.81 1.16
N GLU A 277 24.65 17.75 1.97
CA GLU A 277 23.80 16.59 1.71
C GLU A 277 23.40 15.93 3.04
N ALA A 278 22.09 15.71 3.24
CA ALA A 278 21.61 15.07 4.46
C ALA A 278 22.06 13.60 4.55
N PHE A 279 21.90 12.86 3.45
CA PHE A 279 22.38 11.48 3.31
C PHE A 279 22.98 11.21 1.92
N GLY A 280 22.14 11.28 0.88
CA GLY A 280 22.56 11.07 -0.51
C GLY A 280 22.19 9.69 -1.07
N GLN A 281 20.89 9.48 -1.25
CA GLN A 281 20.32 8.23 -1.77
C GLN A 281 20.89 7.81 -3.13
N THR A 282 21.22 8.76 -3.99
CA THR A 282 21.81 8.48 -5.32
C THR A 282 23.17 7.81 -5.25
N PHE A 283 23.96 8.03 -4.18
CA PHE A 283 25.25 7.35 -4.01
C PHE A 283 25.06 5.86 -3.72
N ILE A 284 24.10 5.51 -2.84
CA ILE A 284 23.82 4.11 -2.53
C ILE A 284 23.07 3.41 -3.66
N GLU A 285 22.27 4.13 -4.46
CA GLU A 285 21.63 3.60 -5.68
C GLU A 285 22.68 3.24 -6.75
N ALA A 286 23.63 4.15 -7.01
CA ALA A 286 24.73 3.88 -7.94
C ALA A 286 25.58 2.69 -7.49
N ALA A 287 26.00 2.71 -6.22
CA ALA A 287 26.79 1.65 -5.63
C ALA A 287 26.07 0.29 -5.64
N ALA A 288 24.74 0.26 -5.42
CA ALA A 288 23.93 -0.96 -5.55
C ALA A 288 24.00 -1.57 -6.95
N CYS A 289 24.05 -0.72 -7.98
CA CYS A 289 24.13 -1.12 -9.39
C CYS A 289 25.56 -1.50 -9.83
N GLY A 290 26.52 -1.58 -8.91
CA GLY A 290 27.91 -1.89 -9.21
C GLY A 290 28.71 -0.69 -9.73
N THR A 291 28.18 0.52 -9.64
CA THR A 291 28.82 1.74 -10.14
C THR A 291 29.44 2.54 -8.99
N PRO A 292 30.78 2.66 -8.92
CA PRO A 292 31.45 3.39 -7.85
C PRO A 292 30.97 4.84 -7.73
N ALA A 293 30.65 5.24 -6.51
CA ALA A 293 30.16 6.58 -6.19
C ALA A 293 31.30 7.52 -5.74
N ILE A 294 31.37 8.74 -6.26
CA ILE A 294 32.35 9.76 -5.87
C ILE A 294 31.61 10.98 -5.33
N GLY A 295 31.97 11.45 -4.15
CA GLY A 295 31.36 12.64 -3.55
C GLY A 295 32.29 13.36 -2.59
N TYR A 296 31.97 14.62 -2.29
CA TYR A 296 32.69 15.34 -1.23
C TYR A 296 32.32 14.79 0.14
N GLY A 297 33.26 14.83 1.08
CA GLY A 297 33.06 14.42 2.47
C GLY A 297 32.21 15.43 3.27
N VAL A 298 30.94 15.58 2.91
CA VAL A 298 29.97 16.49 3.54
C VAL A 298 28.78 15.73 4.08
N GLY A 299 28.20 16.23 5.18
CA GLY A 299 27.00 15.66 5.80
C GLY A 299 27.00 14.13 5.84
N GLY A 300 25.90 13.52 5.40
CA GLY A 300 25.73 12.07 5.35
C GLY A 300 26.42 11.36 4.17
N VAL A 301 27.12 12.06 3.26
CA VAL A 301 27.85 11.41 2.15
C VAL A 301 28.92 10.46 2.68
N LYS A 302 29.53 10.78 3.83
CA LYS A 302 30.51 9.92 4.51
C LYS A 302 29.92 8.61 5.03
N GLU A 303 28.59 8.55 5.18
CA GLU A 303 27.86 7.38 5.63
C GLU A 303 27.32 6.59 4.43
N ALA A 304 26.92 7.29 3.36
CA ALA A 304 26.50 6.68 2.10
C ALA A 304 27.68 6.03 1.32
N ILE A 305 28.89 6.62 1.37
CA ILE A 305 30.07 6.13 0.68
C ILE A 305 31.12 5.65 1.70
N LEU A 306 31.37 4.35 1.73
CA LEU A 306 32.53 3.80 2.42
C LEU A 306 33.76 3.97 1.52
N ASN A 307 34.62 4.92 1.89
CA ASN A 307 35.77 5.32 1.09
C ASN A 307 36.68 4.12 0.75
N ARG A 308 37.01 3.97 -0.53
CA ARG A 308 37.78 2.88 -1.13
C ARG A 308 37.14 1.49 -1.05
N VAL A 309 35.86 1.41 -0.66
CA VAL A 309 35.07 0.16 -0.67
C VAL A 309 33.85 0.31 -1.58
N SER A 310 32.96 1.27 -1.32
CA SER A 310 31.80 1.52 -2.19
C SER A 310 31.98 2.67 -3.17
N GLY A 311 33.12 3.36 -3.09
CA GLY A 311 33.37 4.56 -3.85
C GLY A 311 34.50 5.39 -3.26
N ARG A 312 34.49 6.70 -3.51
CA ARG A 312 35.52 7.63 -3.06
C ARG A 312 34.92 8.87 -2.40
N VAL A 313 35.40 9.14 -1.18
CA VAL A 313 35.10 10.37 -0.45
C VAL A 313 36.25 11.35 -0.66
N VAL A 314 35.95 12.49 -1.27
CA VAL A 314 36.91 13.57 -1.52
C VAL A 314 36.84 14.54 -0.35
N THR A 315 37.89 14.60 0.47
CA THR A 315 37.90 15.40 1.71
C THR A 315 37.92 16.90 1.46
N GLN A 316 38.65 17.34 0.43
CA GLN A 316 38.71 18.74 0.01
C GLN A 316 37.58 19.03 -0.98
N LYS A 317 36.76 20.05 -0.68
CA LYS A 317 35.60 20.44 -1.51
C LYS A 317 36.03 21.32 -2.70
N THR A 318 37.02 20.88 -3.46
CA THR A 318 37.58 21.67 -4.59
C THR A 318 37.60 20.86 -5.89
N PRO A 319 37.48 21.54 -7.05
CA PRO A 319 37.54 20.87 -8.35
C PRO A 319 38.84 20.10 -8.58
N GLU A 320 39.98 20.58 -8.08
CA GLU A 320 41.29 19.94 -8.25
C GLU A 320 41.37 18.60 -7.51
N ALA A 321 40.84 18.55 -6.29
CA ALA A 321 40.78 17.34 -5.49
C ALA A 321 39.84 16.30 -6.13
N LEU A 322 38.71 16.76 -6.68
CA LEU A 322 37.78 15.90 -7.41
C LEU A 322 38.42 15.37 -8.70
N ALA A 323 39.06 16.23 -9.50
CA ALA A 323 39.75 15.88 -10.74
C ALA A 323 40.85 14.83 -10.51
N LYS A 324 41.58 14.93 -9.39
CA LYS A 324 42.60 13.93 -9.02
C LYS A 324 42.00 12.54 -8.85
N VAL A 325 40.83 12.43 -8.19
CA VAL A 325 40.16 11.14 -7.99
C VAL A 325 39.56 10.61 -9.29
N ILE A 326 38.98 11.48 -10.11
CA ILE A 326 38.45 11.09 -11.43
C ILE A 326 39.58 10.52 -12.30
N LYS A 327 40.72 11.20 -12.40
CA LYS A 327 41.90 10.71 -13.14
C LYS A 327 42.42 9.38 -12.60
N GLU A 328 42.48 9.25 -11.27
CA GLU A 328 42.93 8.01 -10.63
C GLU A 328 42.09 6.81 -11.07
N LEU A 329 40.76 6.94 -11.14
CA LEU A 329 39.87 5.85 -11.53
C LEU A 329 39.83 5.65 -13.05
N TYR A 330 39.90 6.74 -13.82
CA TYR A 330 39.93 6.67 -15.29
C TYR A 330 41.15 5.91 -15.82
N TYR A 331 42.33 6.15 -15.25
CA TYR A 331 43.57 5.50 -15.68
C TYR A 331 43.84 4.14 -15.01
N ASP A 332 42.97 3.68 -14.10
CA ASP A 332 43.11 2.40 -13.38
C ASP A 332 41.80 1.58 -13.46
N PRO A 333 41.50 0.98 -14.63
CA PRO A 333 40.27 0.21 -14.83
C PRO A 333 40.11 -0.97 -13.86
N HIS A 334 41.24 -1.56 -13.43
CA HIS A 334 41.22 -2.65 -12.44
C HIS A 334 40.73 -2.16 -11.08
N LYS A 335 41.20 -1.00 -10.61
CA LYS A 335 40.67 -0.40 -9.38
C LYS A 335 39.20 -0.05 -9.51
N LEU A 336 38.77 0.46 -10.66
CA LEU A 336 37.39 0.81 -10.91
C LEU A 336 36.46 -0.43 -10.83
N ASP A 337 36.83 -1.52 -11.52
CA ASP A 337 36.10 -2.80 -11.48
C ASP A 337 36.04 -3.38 -10.06
N LEU A 338 37.17 -3.36 -9.34
CA LEU A 338 37.21 -3.81 -7.95
C LEU A 338 36.26 -3.00 -7.06
N LEU A 339 36.29 -1.66 -7.18
CA LEU A 339 35.39 -0.78 -6.43
C LEU A 339 33.92 -1.05 -6.76
N GLY A 340 33.58 -1.33 -8.02
CA GLY A 340 32.20 -1.62 -8.42
C GLY A 340 31.67 -2.89 -7.76
N LYS A 341 32.48 -3.96 -7.76
CA LYS A 341 32.16 -5.23 -7.09
C LYS A 341 31.98 -5.06 -5.58
N THR A 342 32.92 -4.36 -4.92
CA THR A 342 32.84 -4.14 -3.48
C THR A 342 31.73 -3.17 -3.09
N ALA A 343 31.35 -2.24 -3.97
CA ALA A 343 30.23 -1.33 -3.76
C ALA A 343 28.90 -2.07 -3.66
N ALA A 344 28.56 -2.92 -4.63
CA ALA A 344 27.31 -3.68 -4.62
C ALA A 344 27.21 -4.58 -3.38
N MET A 345 28.32 -5.25 -3.01
CA MET A 345 28.39 -6.06 -1.79
C MET A 345 28.17 -5.24 -0.52
N TYR A 346 28.81 -4.07 -0.40
CA TYR A 346 28.62 -3.20 0.76
C TYR A 346 27.17 -2.73 0.89
N ILE A 347 26.57 -2.29 -0.22
CA ILE A 347 25.18 -1.82 -0.21
C ILE A 347 24.21 -2.96 0.15
N ALA A 348 24.41 -4.17 -0.37
CA ALA A 348 23.56 -5.31 -0.04
C ALA A 348 23.57 -5.66 1.46
N ASN A 349 24.72 -5.49 2.14
CA ASN A 349 24.85 -5.79 3.56
C ASN A 349 24.35 -4.67 4.48
N HIS A 350 24.53 -3.40 4.09
CA HIS A 350 24.29 -2.26 4.99
C HIS A 350 23.03 -1.46 4.67
N PHE A 351 22.55 -1.52 3.43
CA PHE A 351 21.42 -0.71 2.95
C PHE A 351 20.39 -1.54 2.18
N SER A 352 20.29 -2.85 2.42
CA SER A 352 19.12 -3.62 1.96
C SER A 352 17.85 -3.16 2.69
N LEU A 353 16.67 -3.54 2.17
CA LEU A 353 15.42 -3.32 2.88
C LEU A 353 15.42 -3.98 4.28
N GLN A 354 16.05 -5.15 4.43
CA GLN A 354 16.20 -5.85 5.70
C GLN A 354 17.11 -5.08 6.66
N SER A 355 18.25 -4.58 6.19
CA SER A 355 19.16 -3.76 7.00
C SER A 355 18.49 -2.45 7.43
N SER A 356 17.68 -1.84 6.57
CA SER A 356 16.88 -0.66 6.90
C SER A 356 15.81 -0.94 7.95
N TYR A 357 15.09 -2.06 7.84
CA TYR A 357 14.16 -2.49 8.88
C TYR A 357 14.88 -2.68 10.22
N HIS A 358 16.03 -3.36 10.22
CA HIS A 358 16.82 -3.56 11.43
C HIS A 358 17.27 -2.23 12.04
N SER A 359 17.78 -1.30 11.23
CA SER A 359 18.15 0.05 11.65
C SER A 359 16.97 0.80 12.28
N PHE A 360 15.78 0.72 11.68
CA PHE A 360 14.56 1.31 12.22
C PHE A 360 14.17 0.69 13.57
N MET A 361 14.20 -0.64 13.71
CA MET A 361 13.87 -1.31 14.96
C MET A 361 14.89 -1.04 16.06
N VAL A 362 16.18 -0.92 15.75
CA VAL A 362 17.22 -0.54 16.71
C VAL A 362 16.95 0.86 17.25
N ALA A 363 16.62 1.82 16.38
CA ALA A 363 16.24 3.16 16.80
C ALA A 363 15.03 3.15 17.74
N LEU A 364 13.99 2.39 17.43
CA LEU A 364 12.82 2.24 18.30
C LEU A 364 13.14 1.58 19.64
N ASP A 365 14.00 0.57 19.64
CA ASP A 365 14.38 -0.17 20.85
C ASP A 365 15.21 0.72 21.79
N GLN A 366 16.17 1.47 21.25
CA GLN A 366 16.99 2.44 21.98
C GLN A 366 16.15 3.60 22.54
N SER A 367 15.06 3.96 21.86
CA SER A 367 14.08 4.92 22.35
C SER A 367 13.07 4.33 23.35
N GLY A 368 13.09 3.02 23.58
CA GLY A 368 12.14 2.30 24.44
C GLY A 368 10.76 2.06 23.82
N TRP A 369 10.55 2.48 22.56
CA TRP A 369 9.26 2.46 21.88
C TRP A 369 8.81 1.05 21.49
N VAL A 370 9.74 0.12 21.25
CA VAL A 370 9.39 -1.30 21.01
C VAL A 370 8.57 -1.86 22.17
N ASN A 371 9.04 -1.66 23.40
CA ASN A 371 8.34 -2.15 24.59
C ASN A 371 7.13 -1.28 24.95
N GLN A 372 7.22 0.04 24.80
CA GLN A 372 6.12 0.95 25.14
C GLN A 372 4.89 0.75 24.24
N LEU A 373 5.10 0.56 22.94
CA LEU A 373 4.04 0.43 21.93
C LEU A 373 3.77 -1.03 21.56
N GLN A 374 4.46 -1.99 22.19
CA GLN A 374 4.35 -3.43 21.90
C GLN A 374 4.56 -3.76 20.41
N ILE A 375 5.50 -3.06 19.75
CA ILE A 375 5.74 -3.21 18.31
C ILE A 375 6.34 -4.59 18.05
N PRO A 376 5.71 -5.44 17.23
CA PRO A 376 6.21 -6.77 16.95
C PRO A 376 7.51 -6.71 16.14
N ARG A 377 8.47 -7.56 16.48
CA ARG A 377 9.68 -7.76 15.68
C ARG A 377 9.39 -8.77 14.57
N ALA A 378 9.99 -8.56 13.40
CA ALA A 378 9.89 -9.49 12.30
C ALA A 378 10.41 -10.88 12.73
N SER A 379 9.55 -11.89 12.66
CA SER A 379 9.95 -13.30 12.82
C SER A 379 10.44 -13.91 11.51
N LYS A 380 10.03 -13.32 10.38
CA LYS A 380 10.46 -13.62 9.02
C LYS A 380 10.23 -12.41 8.13
N PHE A 381 11.00 -12.31 7.05
CA PHE A 381 10.72 -11.37 5.97
C PHE A 381 9.93 -12.07 4.85
N LEU A 382 9.14 -11.31 4.11
CA LEU A 382 8.55 -11.78 2.86
C LEU A 382 9.66 -12.11 1.84
N VAL A 383 9.37 -13.07 0.95
CA VAL A 383 10.32 -13.50 -0.09
C VAL A 383 10.43 -12.44 -1.19
N ASP A 384 9.30 -11.88 -1.59
CA ASP A 384 9.24 -10.87 -2.65
C ASP A 384 9.14 -9.46 -2.08
N SER A 385 9.68 -8.49 -2.82
CA SER A 385 9.55 -7.08 -2.49
C SER A 385 8.06 -6.66 -2.43
N PRO A 386 7.59 -6.09 -1.31
CA PRO A 386 6.17 -5.80 -1.12
C PRO A 386 5.73 -4.66 -2.05
N LYS A 387 4.57 -4.86 -2.68
CA LYS A 387 3.86 -3.78 -3.37
C LYS A 387 3.14 -2.93 -2.33
N LEU A 388 3.55 -1.67 -2.21
CA LEU A 388 2.82 -0.70 -1.40
C LEU A 388 1.52 -0.33 -2.11
N THR A 389 0.46 -0.13 -1.32
CA THR A 389 -0.78 0.47 -1.80
C THR A 389 -0.51 1.91 -2.27
N GLN A 390 -1.35 2.41 -3.19
CA GLN A 390 -1.28 3.81 -3.58
C GLN A 390 -1.49 4.71 -2.35
N PRO A 391 -0.78 5.83 -2.21
CA PRO A 391 -1.00 6.74 -1.10
C PRO A 391 -2.44 7.24 -1.04
N LEU A 392 -2.97 7.39 0.17
CA LEU A 392 -4.18 8.15 0.43
C LEU A 392 -3.82 9.64 0.39
N ALA A 393 -4.39 10.41 -0.54
CA ALA A 393 -4.15 11.84 -0.56
C ALA A 393 -5.08 12.59 0.38
N ILE A 394 -4.51 13.53 1.14
CA ILE A 394 -5.24 14.41 2.05
C ILE A 394 -6.15 15.35 1.24
N LYS A 395 -5.68 15.86 0.08
CA LYS A 395 -6.42 16.85 -0.72
C LYS A 395 -6.85 16.43 -2.12
N SER A 396 -6.76 15.15 -2.48
CA SER A 396 -7.52 14.64 -3.64
C SER A 396 -9.01 14.50 -3.30
N GLY A 397 -9.55 15.45 -2.55
CA GLY A 397 -10.91 15.49 -2.07
C GLY A 397 -11.32 14.33 -1.15
N ILE A 398 -12.17 14.63 -0.19
CA ILE A 398 -13.54 14.21 -0.45
C ILE A 398 -13.89 14.84 -1.80
N PRO A 399 -14.00 14.09 -2.91
CA PRO A 399 -14.32 14.71 -4.18
C PRO A 399 -15.57 15.56 -3.96
N LYS A 400 -15.51 16.85 -4.32
CA LYS A 400 -16.72 17.66 -4.41
C LYS A 400 -17.73 16.81 -5.16
N ASN A 401 -18.93 16.68 -4.58
CA ASN A 401 -19.99 15.79 -4.99
C ASN A 401 -20.37 16.02 -6.47
N ASN A 402 -19.57 15.50 -7.39
CA ASN A 402 -19.90 15.38 -8.79
C ASN A 402 -20.61 14.04 -8.92
N SER A 403 -21.85 13.99 -8.40
CA SER A 403 -22.79 12.88 -8.58
C SER A 403 -22.12 11.50 -8.62
N SER A 404 -21.39 11.14 -7.57
CA SER A 404 -20.78 9.81 -7.50
C SER A 404 -21.89 8.76 -7.50
N ILE A 405 -21.61 7.57 -8.03
CA ILE A 405 -22.53 6.43 -7.95
C ILE A 405 -22.80 6.00 -6.50
N ILE A 406 -22.14 6.61 -5.50
CA ILE A 406 -22.21 6.24 -4.09
C ILE A 406 -23.07 7.26 -3.32
N SER A 407 -24.07 6.79 -2.57
CA SER A 407 -25.03 7.66 -1.88
C SER A 407 -25.51 7.08 -0.56
N GLY A 408 -25.96 7.93 0.37
CA GLY A 408 -26.58 7.53 1.63
C GLY A 408 -26.75 8.72 2.57
N VAL A 409 -27.62 8.58 3.57
CA VAL A 409 -27.84 9.62 4.58
C VAL A 409 -26.69 9.60 5.60
N GLY A 410 -26.15 10.77 5.95
CA GLY A 410 -25.08 10.88 6.95
C GLY A 410 -23.72 10.34 6.50
N ILE A 411 -23.55 10.10 5.20
CA ILE A 411 -22.30 9.59 4.64
C ILE A 411 -21.84 10.41 3.41
N GLN A 412 -20.57 10.30 3.08
CA GLN A 412 -19.99 10.77 1.83
C GLN A 412 -19.28 9.60 1.15
N GLY A 413 -19.56 9.36 -0.14
CA GLY A 413 -19.01 8.22 -0.88
C GLY A 413 -18.21 8.63 -2.10
N TYR A 414 -17.06 7.98 -2.32
CA TYR A 414 -16.23 8.23 -3.49
C TYR A 414 -15.50 6.99 -4.00
N THR A 415 -15.32 6.92 -5.32
CA THR A 415 -14.52 5.89 -5.99
C THR A 415 -13.04 6.30 -5.96
N ARG A 416 -12.13 5.33 -5.80
CA ARG A 416 -10.69 5.56 -5.60
C ARG A 416 -9.85 5.06 -6.77
N GLN A 417 -9.87 3.76 -7.04
CA GLN A 417 -9.14 3.13 -8.13
C GLN A 417 -9.96 2.01 -8.77
N GLY A 418 -9.62 1.60 -9.99
CA GLY A 418 -10.35 0.56 -10.70
C GLY A 418 -11.77 0.97 -11.11
N PHE A 419 -12.07 2.26 -11.20
CA PHE A 419 -13.29 2.79 -11.80
C PHE A 419 -12.97 3.60 -13.05
N GLY A 420 -13.71 3.35 -14.13
CA GLY A 420 -13.61 4.08 -15.39
C GLY A 420 -14.26 5.48 -15.34
N ALA A 421 -14.21 6.18 -16.48
CA ALA A 421 -14.90 7.45 -16.64
C ALA A 421 -16.42 7.31 -16.40
N LEU A 422 -17.06 8.40 -15.99
CA LEU A 422 -18.51 8.47 -15.81
C LEU A 422 -19.22 8.38 -17.17
N GLU A 423 -19.90 7.27 -17.39
CA GLU A 423 -20.78 7.06 -18.53
C GLU A 423 -22.06 7.86 -18.30
N GLN A 424 -22.45 8.69 -19.27
CA GLN A 424 -23.70 9.46 -19.21
C GLN A 424 -24.90 8.52 -19.38
N PRO A 425 -26.12 8.91 -18.94
CA PRO A 425 -27.33 8.15 -19.24
C PRO A 425 -27.50 7.91 -20.75
N ILE A 426 -27.81 6.68 -21.13
CA ILE A 426 -28.13 6.24 -22.49
C ILE A 426 -29.48 5.49 -22.43
N PRO A 427 -30.62 6.22 -22.47
CA PRO A 427 -31.95 5.62 -22.35
C PRO A 427 -32.25 4.53 -23.39
N GLU A 428 -31.63 4.61 -24.57
CA GLU A 428 -31.81 3.70 -25.70
C GLU A 428 -31.43 2.25 -25.37
N ILE A 429 -30.52 2.07 -24.41
CA ILE A 429 -30.04 0.76 -23.95
C ILE A 429 -30.45 0.46 -22.51
N GLY A 430 -31.40 1.23 -21.96
CA GLY A 430 -31.91 1.05 -20.60
C GLY A 430 -31.03 1.63 -19.49
N LEU A 431 -30.04 2.46 -19.82
CA LEU A 431 -29.15 3.12 -18.86
C LEU A 431 -29.67 4.51 -18.51
N PHE A 432 -30.52 4.62 -17.47
CA PHE A 432 -31.20 5.88 -17.13
C PHE A 432 -30.42 6.80 -16.18
N ARG A 433 -29.24 6.37 -15.69
CA ARG A 433 -28.45 7.08 -14.68
C ARG A 433 -26.98 7.12 -15.06
N PRO A 434 -26.25 8.17 -14.63
CA PRO A 434 -24.80 8.18 -14.73
C PRO A 434 -24.21 6.96 -14.02
N SER A 435 -23.26 6.27 -14.66
CA SER A 435 -22.72 5.00 -14.18
C SER A 435 -21.21 4.92 -14.42
N GLN A 436 -20.49 4.06 -13.72
CA GLN A 436 -19.05 3.86 -13.94
C GLN A 436 -18.71 2.38 -14.12
N TRP A 437 -17.82 2.09 -15.05
CA TRP A 437 -17.24 0.76 -15.16
C TRP A 437 -16.30 0.46 -14.00
N LEU A 438 -16.50 -0.67 -13.34
CA LEU A 438 -15.49 -1.33 -12.53
C LEU A 438 -14.50 -2.01 -13.47
N LEU A 439 -13.24 -1.57 -13.45
CA LEU A 439 -12.15 -2.10 -14.25
C LEU A 439 -11.51 -3.29 -13.53
N TRP A 440 -11.28 -4.36 -14.27
CA TRP A 440 -10.66 -5.58 -13.73
C TRP A 440 -9.20 -5.34 -13.32
N PRO A 441 -8.68 -6.00 -12.26
CA PRO A 441 -9.33 -7.03 -11.43
C PRO A 441 -10.13 -6.52 -10.24
N GLU A 442 -9.83 -5.31 -9.78
CA GLU A 442 -10.31 -4.77 -8.52
C GLU A 442 -10.52 -3.27 -8.64
N GLY A 443 -11.64 -2.80 -8.09
CA GLY A 443 -11.85 -1.39 -7.82
C GLY A 443 -12.12 -1.14 -6.34
N GLU A 444 -11.65 0.02 -5.88
CA GLU A 444 -11.80 0.46 -4.50
C GLU A 444 -12.63 1.72 -4.42
N PHE A 445 -13.48 1.79 -3.40
CA PHE A 445 -14.24 2.97 -3.06
C PHE A 445 -14.28 3.13 -1.54
N ALA A 446 -14.60 4.33 -1.07
CA ALA A 446 -14.71 4.58 0.35
C ALA A 446 -16.00 5.29 0.70
N ILE A 447 -16.47 5.01 1.91
CA ILE A 447 -17.60 5.68 2.56
C ILE A 447 -17.07 6.36 3.81
N ILE A 448 -17.22 7.68 3.91
CA ILE A 448 -16.95 8.45 5.11
C ILE A 448 -18.27 8.61 5.85
N ALA A 449 -18.34 8.12 7.08
CA ALA A 449 -19.49 8.32 7.95
C ALA A 449 -19.18 9.40 8.99
N ASP A 450 -20.16 10.27 9.25
CA ASP A 450 -20.05 11.32 10.27
C ASP A 450 -20.04 10.78 11.71
N ASN A 451 -20.57 9.57 11.93
CA ASN A 451 -20.63 8.83 13.19
C ASN A 451 -20.62 7.31 12.88
N PRO A 452 -20.39 6.44 13.87
CA PRO A 452 -20.54 5.01 13.67
C PRO A 452 -21.98 4.64 13.33
N ARG A 453 -22.20 3.87 12.27
CA ARG A 453 -23.53 3.52 11.75
C ARG A 453 -23.61 2.05 11.39
N LYS A 454 -24.80 1.46 11.51
CA LYS A 454 -25.09 0.12 11.01
C LYS A 454 -26.22 0.18 10.01
N GLY A 455 -26.12 -0.62 8.95
CA GLY A 455 -27.11 -0.59 7.90
C GLY A 455 -26.79 -1.57 6.80
N GLN A 456 -27.34 -1.29 5.62
CA GLN A 456 -27.16 -2.12 4.44
C GLN A 456 -26.45 -1.35 3.34
N LEU A 457 -25.50 -2.01 2.69
CA LEU A 457 -24.89 -1.57 1.46
C LEU A 457 -25.61 -2.25 0.29
N VAL A 458 -26.12 -1.46 -0.64
CA VAL A 458 -26.82 -1.93 -1.84
C VAL A 458 -25.97 -1.60 -3.05
N ILE A 459 -25.48 -2.62 -3.76
CA ILE A 459 -24.68 -2.47 -4.99
C ILE A 459 -25.56 -2.88 -6.17
N ALA A 460 -25.83 -1.94 -7.08
CA ALA A 460 -26.53 -2.21 -8.32
C ALA A 460 -25.56 -2.11 -9.50
N CYS A 461 -25.49 -3.16 -10.30
CA CYS A 461 -24.56 -3.25 -11.42
C CYS A 461 -25.13 -4.04 -12.60
N ARG A 462 -24.53 -3.86 -13.78
CA ARG A 462 -24.84 -4.64 -14.99
C ARG A 462 -23.63 -5.45 -15.41
N ASN A 463 -23.87 -6.63 -15.97
CA ASN A 463 -22.83 -7.57 -16.32
C ASN A 463 -22.97 -8.05 -17.78
N VAL A 464 -21.93 -7.76 -18.56
CA VAL A 464 -21.80 -8.15 -19.98
C VAL A 464 -20.86 -9.34 -20.19
N SER A 465 -20.35 -9.95 -19.12
CA SER A 465 -19.44 -11.10 -19.16
C SER A 465 -20.07 -12.36 -18.55
N GLN A 466 -19.84 -13.52 -19.16
CA GLN A 466 -20.27 -14.81 -18.62
C GLN A 466 -19.34 -15.28 -17.50
N GLY A 467 -19.87 -16.03 -16.52
CA GLY A 467 -19.06 -16.62 -15.45
C GLY A 467 -18.48 -15.62 -14.44
N GLN A 468 -19.09 -14.45 -14.30
CA GLN A 468 -18.60 -13.37 -13.44
C GLN A 468 -18.94 -13.57 -11.96
N PHE A 469 -18.02 -13.16 -11.09
CA PHE A 469 -18.25 -13.03 -9.65
C PHE A 469 -18.01 -11.60 -9.19
N LEU A 470 -18.73 -11.20 -8.14
CA LEU A 470 -18.48 -9.97 -7.39
C LEU A 470 -18.06 -10.35 -5.97
N GLU A 471 -16.84 -9.97 -5.60
CA GLU A 471 -16.41 -9.99 -4.21
C GLU A 471 -16.46 -8.59 -3.63
N VAL A 472 -17.07 -8.44 -2.46
CA VAL A 472 -17.10 -7.18 -1.70
C VAL A 472 -16.33 -7.39 -0.41
N SER A 473 -15.30 -6.58 -0.20
CA SER A 473 -14.53 -6.56 1.05
C SER A 473 -14.61 -5.19 1.71
N GLN A 474 -14.57 -5.16 3.04
CA GLN A 474 -14.43 -3.93 3.83
C GLN A 474 -13.17 -4.04 4.67
N GLN A 475 -12.27 -3.05 4.58
CA GLN A 475 -10.98 -3.04 5.29
C GLN A 475 -10.20 -4.37 5.09
N GLY A 476 -10.27 -4.93 3.88
CA GLY A 476 -9.63 -6.21 3.53
C GLY A 476 -10.35 -7.48 4.02
N LYS A 477 -11.41 -7.35 4.82
CA LYS A 477 -12.26 -8.48 5.22
C LYS A 477 -13.34 -8.74 4.18
N LEU A 478 -13.37 -9.96 3.62
CA LEU A 478 -14.42 -10.39 2.68
C LEU A 478 -15.79 -10.39 3.38
N LEU A 479 -16.75 -9.68 2.78
CA LEU A 479 -18.14 -9.57 3.26
C LEU A 479 -19.12 -10.35 2.38
N LEU A 480 -18.93 -10.31 1.07
CA LEU A 480 -19.80 -10.95 0.09
C LEU A 480 -18.95 -11.52 -1.04
N ARG A 481 -19.30 -12.72 -1.52
CA ARG A 481 -18.85 -13.26 -2.80
C ARG A 481 -20.03 -13.91 -3.49
N VAL A 482 -20.42 -13.40 -4.64
CA VAL A 482 -21.66 -13.79 -5.31
C VAL A 482 -21.47 -13.86 -6.82
N ALA A 483 -22.11 -14.83 -7.47
CA ALA A 483 -22.15 -14.88 -8.93
C ALA A 483 -23.01 -13.71 -9.44
N VAL A 484 -22.56 -13.07 -10.51
CA VAL A 484 -23.31 -11.98 -11.15
C VAL A 484 -23.92 -12.52 -12.44
N HIS A 485 -25.24 -12.53 -12.53
CA HIS A 485 -25.92 -13.01 -13.73
C HIS A 485 -25.51 -12.18 -14.94
N HIS A 486 -25.20 -12.84 -16.06
CA HIS A 486 -24.97 -12.17 -17.34
C HIS A 486 -26.28 -11.52 -17.79
N SER A 487 -26.38 -10.23 -17.51
CA SER A 487 -27.62 -9.45 -17.60
C SER A 487 -27.63 -8.53 -18.83
N GLY A 488 -26.58 -8.58 -19.66
CA GLY A 488 -26.37 -7.59 -20.70
C GLY A 488 -26.29 -6.17 -20.12
N ILE A 489 -26.54 -5.18 -20.97
CA ILE A 489 -26.68 -3.78 -20.53
C ILE A 489 -28.13 -3.41 -20.23
N ASP A 490 -29.09 -4.30 -20.45
CA ASP A 490 -30.54 -4.06 -20.35
C ASP A 490 -31.12 -4.42 -18.97
N GLN A 491 -30.47 -5.32 -18.22
CA GLN A 491 -30.90 -5.70 -16.87
C GLN A 491 -29.88 -5.36 -15.78
N VAL A 492 -30.38 -5.08 -14.57
CA VAL A 492 -29.59 -4.69 -13.38
C VAL A 492 -29.58 -5.82 -12.36
N ASN A 493 -28.39 -6.22 -11.92
CA ASN A 493 -28.17 -7.05 -10.75
C ASN A 493 -28.10 -6.15 -9.51
N VAL A 494 -28.77 -6.56 -8.42
CA VAL A 494 -28.77 -5.81 -7.15
C VAL A 494 -28.34 -6.74 -6.03
N PHE A 495 -27.33 -6.33 -5.28
CA PHE A 495 -26.78 -7.05 -4.14
C PHE A 495 -26.92 -6.20 -2.89
N THR A 496 -27.45 -6.79 -1.82
CA THR A 496 -27.62 -6.12 -0.54
C THR A 496 -26.87 -6.89 0.53
N LEU A 497 -26.02 -6.20 1.30
CA LEU A 497 -25.25 -6.81 2.37
C LEU A 497 -25.27 -5.94 3.63
N PRO A 498 -25.34 -6.53 4.83
CA PRO A 498 -25.22 -5.78 6.07
C PRO A 498 -23.78 -5.29 6.24
N ILE A 499 -23.63 -4.02 6.63
CA ILE A 499 -22.34 -3.41 6.92
C ILE A 499 -22.39 -2.61 8.21
N SER A 500 -21.23 -2.46 8.85
CA SER A 500 -21.02 -1.50 9.93
C SER A 500 -20.00 -0.48 9.47
N LEU A 501 -20.37 0.80 9.51
CA LEU A 501 -19.48 1.91 9.25
C LEU A 501 -18.91 2.40 10.58
N LEU A 502 -17.60 2.55 10.65
CA LEU A 502 -16.94 3.32 11.70
C LEU A 502 -17.10 4.81 11.40
N GLU A 503 -16.97 5.65 12.43
CA GLU A 503 -16.79 7.08 12.23
C GLU A 503 -15.54 7.35 11.37
N GLY A 504 -15.65 8.24 10.38
CA GLY A 504 -14.59 8.49 9.43
C GLY A 504 -14.58 7.51 8.25
N PHE A 505 -13.40 7.22 7.70
CA PHE A 505 -13.25 6.45 6.45
C PHE A 505 -13.50 4.95 6.62
N ASN A 506 -14.31 4.41 5.72
CA ASN A 506 -14.55 2.98 5.56
C ASN A 506 -14.20 2.59 4.13
N LEU A 507 -13.07 1.88 3.96
CA LEU A 507 -12.59 1.43 2.67
C LEU A 507 -13.27 0.12 2.25
N PHE A 508 -13.75 0.08 1.02
CA PHE A 508 -14.34 -1.09 0.39
C PHE A 508 -13.59 -1.44 -0.90
N SER A 509 -13.55 -2.72 -1.22
CA SER A 509 -13.08 -3.18 -2.53
C SER A 509 -14.09 -4.11 -3.19
N LEU A 510 -14.20 -3.99 -4.50
CA LEU A 510 -14.99 -4.80 -5.41
C LEU A 510 -14.04 -5.55 -6.34
N LYS A 511 -14.04 -6.88 -6.29
CA LYS A 511 -13.28 -7.70 -7.23
C LYS A 511 -14.19 -8.40 -8.22
N THR A 512 -13.68 -8.51 -9.43
CA THR A 512 -14.31 -9.26 -10.53
C THR A 512 -13.33 -10.31 -11.05
N GLU A 513 -13.85 -11.44 -11.52
CA GLU A 513 -13.01 -12.56 -11.96
C GLU A 513 -12.82 -12.57 -13.49
N THR A 514 -13.85 -12.18 -14.22
CA THR A 514 -13.86 -12.11 -15.69
C THR A 514 -14.04 -10.65 -16.13
N TYR A 515 -13.78 -10.36 -17.40
CA TYR A 515 -13.98 -9.03 -17.95
C TYR A 515 -14.20 -9.09 -19.45
N HIS A 516 -14.86 -8.05 -19.97
CA HIS A 516 -14.98 -7.77 -21.39
C HIS A 516 -13.93 -6.72 -21.78
N VAL A 517 -13.34 -6.83 -22.97
CA VAL A 517 -12.40 -5.81 -23.49
C VAL A 517 -13.08 -4.99 -24.57
N ASP A 518 -13.14 -3.68 -24.38
CA ASP A 518 -13.72 -2.78 -25.39
C ASP A 518 -12.72 -2.39 -26.49
N GLN A 519 -13.18 -1.64 -27.49
CA GLN A 519 -12.36 -1.18 -28.62
C GLN A 519 -11.18 -0.28 -28.21
N SER A 520 -11.20 0.28 -26.99
CA SER A 520 -10.13 1.10 -26.44
C SER A 520 -9.19 0.30 -25.52
N ASN A 521 -9.25 -1.04 -25.56
CA ASN A 521 -8.53 -1.95 -24.67
C ASN A 521 -8.82 -1.75 -23.17
N ARG A 522 -9.99 -1.23 -22.78
CA ARG A 522 -10.39 -1.17 -21.37
C ARG A 522 -10.88 -2.55 -20.92
N HIS A 523 -10.41 -3.04 -19.77
CA HIS A 523 -10.83 -4.31 -19.18
C HIS A 523 -12.05 -4.08 -18.27
N LEU A 524 -13.24 -4.22 -18.83
CA LEU A 524 -14.54 -3.89 -18.23
C LEU A 524 -15.10 -5.08 -17.44
N GLY A 525 -15.09 -5.00 -16.11
CA GLY A 525 -15.62 -6.03 -15.22
C GLY A 525 -17.14 -5.96 -15.05
N LEU A 526 -17.63 -4.87 -14.44
CA LEU A 526 -19.05 -4.62 -14.18
C LEU A 526 -19.38 -3.14 -14.40
N LEU A 527 -20.55 -2.82 -14.94
CA LEU A 527 -21.02 -1.43 -14.98
C LEU A 527 -21.78 -1.12 -13.68
N ILE A 528 -21.19 -0.32 -12.79
CA ILE A 528 -21.79 0.03 -11.51
C ILE A 528 -22.71 1.23 -11.68
N GLU A 529 -24.00 1.05 -11.43
CA GLU A 529 -25.00 2.12 -11.51
C GLU A 529 -25.12 2.87 -10.19
N ARG A 530 -25.12 2.14 -9.06
CA ARG A 530 -25.19 2.75 -7.73
C ARG A 530 -24.64 1.84 -6.64
N ILE A 531 -24.15 2.49 -5.61
CA ILE A 531 -23.79 1.91 -4.32
C ILE A 531 -24.49 2.76 -3.26
N THR A 532 -25.50 2.22 -2.58
CA THR A 532 -26.32 2.99 -1.64
C THR A 532 -26.19 2.43 -0.24
N PHE A 533 -25.86 3.28 0.74
CA PHE A 533 -25.97 2.94 2.16
C PHE A 533 -27.34 3.37 2.70
N THR A 534 -28.02 2.44 3.37
CA THR A 534 -29.29 2.71 4.07
C THR A 534 -29.14 2.35 5.54
N GLU A 535 -29.35 3.33 6.42
CA GLU A 535 -29.34 3.14 7.87
C GLU A 535 -30.62 2.41 8.34
N GLN A 536 -30.49 1.46 9.25
CA GLN A 536 -31.62 0.77 9.87
C GLN A 536 -31.87 1.35 11.27
N LEU A 537 -33.06 1.91 11.50
CA LEU A 537 -33.39 2.61 12.75
C LEU A 537 -33.97 1.71 13.86
N ASP A 538 -34.56 0.55 13.56
CA ASP A 538 -35.12 -0.36 14.57
C ASP A 538 -35.01 -1.83 14.13
N TRP A 539 -34.58 -2.72 15.04
CA TRP A 539 -34.46 -4.16 14.81
C TRP A 539 -35.64 -4.88 15.49
N GLU A 540 -36.67 -5.27 14.72
CA GLU A 540 -37.71 -6.20 15.22
C GLU A 540 -37.28 -7.67 15.02
N PRO A 541 -37.65 -8.58 15.93
CA PRO A 541 -37.31 -10.00 15.85
C PRO A 541 -38.07 -10.72 14.72
N LEU A 542 -37.32 -11.50 13.96
CA LEU A 542 -37.67 -12.34 12.79
C LEU A 542 -39.08 -12.98 12.82
N ARG A 543 -39.83 -12.80 11.74
CA ARG A 543 -41.07 -13.54 11.42
C ARG A 543 -41.03 -14.38 10.13
N GLU A 544 -39.89 -14.53 9.45
CA GLU A 544 -39.87 -15.21 8.14
C GLU A 544 -38.86 -16.38 8.07
N ARG A 545 -39.29 -17.46 7.40
CA ARG A 545 -38.51 -18.69 7.09
C ARG A 545 -37.23 -18.35 6.35
N HIS A 546 -36.10 -18.93 6.75
CA HIS A 546 -34.87 -18.92 5.97
C HIS A 546 -34.83 -20.12 5.01
N GLU A 547 -35.06 -19.87 3.72
CA GLU A 547 -34.86 -20.86 2.67
C GLU A 547 -33.47 -20.67 2.05
N LEU A 548 -32.56 -21.61 2.28
CA LEU A 548 -31.21 -21.60 1.71
C LEU A 548 -31.17 -22.57 0.52
N SER A 549 -31.05 -22.04 -0.69
CA SER A 549 -30.71 -22.85 -1.86
C SER A 549 -29.24 -23.24 -1.78
N ILE A 550 -28.94 -24.47 -1.37
CA ILE A 550 -27.57 -24.97 -1.10
C ILE A 550 -26.70 -25.10 -2.36
N LEU A 551 -27.22 -24.82 -3.56
CA LEU A 551 -26.60 -25.21 -4.83
C LEU A 551 -25.21 -24.60 -5.13
N MET A 552 -24.64 -23.73 -4.26
CA MET A 552 -23.40 -22.99 -4.55
C MET A 552 -22.41 -22.86 -3.38
N ASP A 553 -22.50 -23.65 -2.30
CA ASP A 553 -21.46 -23.63 -1.24
C ASP A 553 -20.16 -24.33 -1.72
N LYS A 554 -19.01 -23.67 -1.50
CA LYS A 554 -17.66 -24.12 -1.88
C LYS A 554 -17.21 -25.40 -1.16
N HIS A 555 -17.92 -25.85 -0.13
CA HIS A 555 -17.59 -27.04 0.66
C HIS A 555 -18.29 -28.33 0.16
N LEU A 556 -19.06 -28.27 -0.92
CA LEU A 556 -19.62 -29.45 -1.60
C LEU A 556 -18.62 -29.98 -2.64
N ASN A 557 -17.94 -31.09 -2.30
CA ASN A 557 -17.07 -31.80 -3.23
C ASN A 557 -17.90 -32.59 -4.26
N GLY A 558 -17.54 -32.45 -5.55
CA GLY A 558 -18.07 -33.22 -6.68
C GLY A 558 -18.35 -32.36 -7.92
N ILE A 559 -17.49 -32.42 -8.94
CA ILE A 559 -17.72 -31.73 -10.23
C ILE A 559 -18.43 -32.70 -11.20
N GLY A 560 -19.67 -32.37 -11.54
CA GLY A 560 -20.40 -32.94 -12.67
C GLY A 560 -21.62 -32.09 -13.00
N TRP A 561 -21.61 -31.45 -14.18
CA TRP A 561 -22.77 -30.78 -14.75
C TRP A 561 -23.50 -31.74 -15.68
N LEU A 562 -24.82 -31.82 -15.60
CA LEU A 562 -25.64 -32.40 -16.66
C LEU A 562 -26.07 -31.30 -17.64
N SER A 563 -26.20 -31.67 -18.92
CA SER A 563 -26.71 -30.77 -19.97
C SER A 563 -28.09 -30.20 -19.56
N PRO A 564 -28.39 -28.93 -19.87
CA PRO A 564 -29.68 -28.27 -19.62
C PRO A 564 -30.92 -29.05 -20.11
N ASP A 565 -30.74 -29.98 -21.06
CA ASP A 565 -31.81 -30.74 -21.70
C ASP A 565 -32.46 -31.82 -20.81
N THR A 566 -31.88 -32.10 -19.64
CA THR A 566 -32.32 -33.23 -18.78
C THR A 566 -33.18 -32.82 -17.58
N LEU A 567 -33.19 -31.54 -17.19
CA LEU A 567 -33.83 -31.03 -15.96
C LEU A 567 -34.34 -29.58 -16.12
N ASP A 568 -35.05 -29.29 -17.21
CA ASP A 568 -35.67 -27.97 -17.50
C ASP A 568 -34.73 -26.77 -17.28
N GLY A 569 -33.44 -26.92 -17.60
CA GLY A 569 -32.44 -25.85 -17.46
C GLY A 569 -32.03 -25.49 -16.01
N THR A 570 -32.43 -26.27 -15.00
CA THR A 570 -32.04 -26.00 -13.60
C THR A 570 -30.63 -26.54 -13.29
N PRO A 571 -29.68 -25.72 -12.82
CA PRO A 571 -28.36 -26.19 -12.40
C PRO A 571 -28.48 -27.15 -11.21
N VAL A 572 -27.81 -28.31 -11.28
CA VAL A 572 -27.79 -29.29 -10.19
C VAL A 572 -26.36 -29.76 -9.90
N ARG A 573 -26.08 -30.08 -8.63
CA ARG A 573 -24.79 -30.66 -8.19
C ARG A 573 -24.98 -31.98 -7.45
N TRP A 574 -24.14 -32.95 -7.78
CA TRP A 574 -24.03 -34.20 -7.03
C TRP A 574 -23.24 -33.97 -5.74
N MET A 575 -23.80 -34.40 -4.62
CA MET A 575 -23.04 -34.58 -3.39
C MET A 575 -22.30 -35.91 -3.49
N GLU A 576 -20.98 -35.91 -3.24
CA GLU A 576 -20.20 -37.15 -3.25
C GLU A 576 -20.45 -37.97 -1.98
N LYS A 577 -19.62 -37.81 -0.94
CA LYS A 577 -19.77 -38.54 0.34
C LYS A 577 -20.30 -37.67 1.47
N VAL A 578 -19.89 -36.40 1.49
CA VAL A 578 -20.28 -35.42 2.51
C VAL A 578 -20.50 -34.06 1.84
N GLY A 579 -21.58 -33.38 2.20
CA GLY A 579 -21.86 -32.01 1.80
C GLY A 579 -22.17 -31.15 3.02
N SER A 580 -21.58 -29.96 3.10
CA SER A 580 -21.72 -29.08 4.27
C SER A 580 -22.10 -27.65 3.87
N VAL A 581 -22.88 -26.99 4.72
CA VAL A 581 -23.23 -25.57 4.61
C VAL A 581 -23.02 -24.88 5.96
N ILE A 582 -22.43 -23.68 5.94
CA ILE A 582 -22.29 -22.84 7.12
C ILE A 582 -23.54 -21.97 7.24
N ILE A 583 -24.17 -22.02 8.41
CA ILE A 583 -25.41 -21.29 8.69
C ILE A 583 -25.13 -20.28 9.79
N ASP A 584 -25.43 -19.03 9.50
CA ASP A 584 -25.22 -17.89 10.38
C ASP A 584 -26.51 -17.04 10.48
N GLY A 585 -26.61 -16.18 11.48
CA GLY A 585 -27.76 -15.28 11.68
C GLY A 585 -28.94 -15.91 12.44
N ILE A 586 -28.79 -17.11 12.98
CA ILE A 586 -29.82 -17.78 13.78
C ILE A 586 -29.67 -17.40 15.26
N ASN A 587 -30.61 -16.60 15.77
CA ASN A 587 -30.62 -16.11 17.15
C ASN A 587 -31.83 -16.66 17.93
N THR A 588 -31.85 -17.98 18.15
CA THR A 588 -32.90 -18.64 18.93
C THR A 588 -32.33 -19.80 19.76
N ILE A 589 -32.88 -19.98 20.96
CA ILE A 589 -32.62 -21.13 21.84
C ILE A 589 -33.69 -22.22 21.72
N LYS A 590 -34.73 -21.98 20.92
CA LYS A 590 -35.79 -22.95 20.63
C LYS A 590 -35.29 -24.03 19.65
N PRO A 591 -35.89 -25.23 19.66
CA PRO A 591 -35.60 -26.24 18.66
C PRO A 591 -35.89 -25.73 17.25
N LEU A 592 -35.02 -26.07 16.30
CA LEU A 592 -35.17 -25.71 14.90
C LEU A 592 -35.56 -26.93 14.09
N GLN A 593 -36.49 -26.75 13.15
CA GLN A 593 -36.80 -27.77 12.15
C GLN A 593 -35.85 -27.59 10.97
N VAL A 594 -35.21 -28.69 10.57
CA VAL A 594 -34.36 -28.76 9.38
C VAL A 594 -35.05 -29.65 8.37
N ARG A 595 -35.20 -29.11 7.17
CA ARG A 595 -35.68 -29.84 6.00
C ARG A 595 -34.60 -29.85 4.93
N VAL A 596 -34.20 -31.02 4.48
CA VAL A 596 -33.29 -31.20 3.33
C VAL A 596 -34.09 -31.83 2.21
N SER A 597 -34.16 -31.19 1.05
CA SER A 597 -34.82 -31.77 -0.13
C SER A 597 -33.81 -32.11 -1.21
N GLY A 598 -34.03 -33.22 -1.91
CA GLY A 598 -33.22 -33.67 -3.03
C GLY A 598 -34.07 -34.29 -4.13
N MET A 599 -33.53 -34.37 -5.34
CA MET A 599 -34.29 -34.75 -6.54
C MET A 599 -34.08 -36.20 -6.98
N MET A 600 -32.92 -36.78 -6.72
CA MET A 600 -32.58 -38.13 -7.15
C MET A 600 -31.43 -38.71 -6.32
N ALA A 601 -31.33 -40.04 -6.27
CA ALA A 601 -30.14 -40.76 -5.84
C ALA A 601 -29.72 -41.77 -6.90
N VAL A 602 -28.41 -42.02 -7.02
CA VAL A 602 -27.90 -43.04 -7.96
C VAL A 602 -28.35 -44.44 -7.54
N GLU A 603 -28.36 -44.72 -6.23
CA GLU A 603 -28.89 -45.95 -5.65
C GLU A 603 -29.77 -45.64 -4.43
N LYS A 604 -30.85 -46.41 -4.24
CA LYS A 604 -31.78 -46.21 -3.12
C LYS A 604 -31.13 -46.28 -1.74
N ARG A 605 -30.11 -47.13 -1.59
CA ARG A 605 -29.37 -47.28 -0.31
C ARG A 605 -28.66 -46.00 0.15
N PHE A 606 -28.33 -45.09 -0.77
CA PHE A 606 -27.63 -43.84 -0.41
C PHE A 606 -28.54 -42.85 0.32
N ILE A 607 -29.85 -42.92 0.07
CA ILE A 607 -30.87 -42.16 0.79
C ILE A 607 -31.11 -42.80 2.15
N SER A 608 -31.22 -44.13 2.23
CA SER A 608 -31.51 -44.84 3.49
C SER A 608 -30.37 -44.75 4.51
N ASP A 609 -29.12 -44.66 4.05
CA ASP A 609 -27.95 -44.59 4.91
C ASP A 609 -27.54 -43.14 5.25
N MET A 610 -28.31 -42.15 4.77
CA MET A 610 -27.97 -40.74 4.92
C MET A 610 -28.07 -40.29 6.39
N VAL A 611 -27.06 -39.55 6.84
CA VAL A 611 -27.00 -38.96 8.18
C VAL A 611 -26.84 -37.45 8.06
N VAL A 612 -27.72 -36.69 8.71
CA VAL A 612 -27.58 -35.24 8.84
C VAL A 612 -26.96 -34.93 10.20
N LYS A 613 -25.97 -34.04 10.21
CA LYS A 613 -25.22 -33.66 11.41
C LYS A 613 -25.14 -32.14 11.55
N VAL A 614 -25.15 -31.68 12.79
CA VAL A 614 -24.91 -30.28 13.17
C VAL A 614 -23.63 -30.22 13.99
N ASN A 615 -22.66 -29.39 13.56
CA ASN A 615 -21.32 -29.29 14.14
C ASN A 615 -20.67 -30.68 14.33
N GLY A 616 -20.83 -31.56 13.35
CA GLY A 616 -20.30 -32.93 13.36
C GLY A 616 -21.08 -33.95 14.20
N ASN A 617 -22.17 -33.55 14.86
CA ASN A 617 -22.99 -34.45 15.68
C ASN A 617 -24.32 -34.82 14.97
N PRO A 618 -24.67 -36.10 14.81
CA PRO A 618 -25.93 -36.53 14.17
C PRO A 618 -27.17 -35.95 14.82
N ILE A 619 -28.14 -35.57 14.01
CA ILE A 619 -29.49 -35.21 14.46
C ILE A 619 -30.48 -36.28 14.02
N ASP A 620 -31.47 -36.54 14.87
CA ASP A 620 -32.54 -37.48 14.54
C ASP A 620 -33.48 -36.86 13.50
N GLY A 621 -33.92 -37.68 12.55
CA GLY A 621 -34.87 -37.29 11.52
C GLY A 621 -35.26 -38.46 10.64
N GLU A 622 -36.30 -38.26 9.84
CA GLU A 622 -36.83 -39.27 8.92
C GLU A 622 -36.59 -38.85 7.47
N VAL A 623 -36.26 -39.82 6.62
CA VAL A 623 -36.14 -39.61 5.17
C VAL A 623 -37.36 -40.22 4.48
N GLN A 624 -38.04 -39.43 3.66
CA GLN A 624 -39.20 -39.85 2.88
C GLN A 624 -38.88 -39.73 1.38
N GLU A 625 -39.07 -40.81 0.63
CA GLU A 625 -39.00 -40.82 -0.84
C GLU A 625 -40.37 -40.46 -1.41
N GLN A 626 -40.40 -39.53 -2.37
CA GLN A 626 -41.62 -39.08 -3.02
C GLN A 626 -41.88 -39.83 -4.34
N SER A 627 -43.12 -39.77 -4.82
CA SER A 627 -43.55 -40.49 -6.02
C SER A 627 -42.82 -40.09 -7.32
N ASP A 628 -42.19 -38.91 -7.35
CA ASP A 628 -41.43 -38.36 -8.47
C ASP A 628 -39.92 -38.65 -8.39
N LYS A 629 -39.50 -39.56 -7.49
CA LYS A 629 -38.11 -39.91 -7.16
C LYS A 629 -37.31 -38.84 -6.40
N SER A 630 -37.95 -37.71 -6.06
CA SER A 630 -37.40 -36.77 -5.09
C SER A 630 -37.43 -37.37 -3.68
N TRP A 631 -36.65 -36.80 -2.78
CA TRP A 631 -36.59 -37.23 -1.39
C TRP A 631 -36.48 -36.04 -0.46
N VAL A 632 -36.98 -36.20 0.76
CA VAL A 632 -36.95 -35.17 1.79
C VAL A 632 -36.53 -35.78 3.11
N PHE A 633 -35.53 -35.19 3.75
CA PHE A 633 -35.22 -35.44 5.16
C PHE A 633 -35.84 -34.33 6.01
N GLU A 634 -36.50 -34.73 7.10
CA GLU A 634 -37.00 -33.82 8.13
C GLU A 634 -36.46 -34.23 9.49
N GLY A 635 -35.78 -33.30 10.16
CA GLY A 635 -35.18 -33.52 11.47
C GLY A 635 -35.26 -32.29 12.37
N ILE A 636 -34.97 -32.47 13.65
CA ILE A 636 -35.02 -31.41 14.66
C ILE A 636 -33.62 -31.19 15.24
N ILE A 637 -33.15 -29.94 15.25
CA ILE A 637 -31.98 -29.54 16.02
C ILE A 637 -32.44 -29.26 17.46
N PRO A 638 -32.01 -30.04 18.47
CA PRO A 638 -32.44 -29.84 19.85
C PRO A 638 -31.90 -28.53 20.44
N SER A 639 -32.65 -27.94 21.35
CA SER A 639 -32.19 -26.82 22.19
C SER A 639 -30.89 -27.21 22.92
N GLY A 640 -29.86 -26.38 22.79
CA GLY A 640 -28.55 -26.58 23.43
C GLY A 640 -27.44 -27.13 22.53
N ARG A 641 -27.73 -27.50 21.28
CA ARG A 641 -26.69 -27.85 20.28
C ARG A 641 -26.13 -26.66 19.50
N LEU A 642 -26.73 -25.49 19.66
CA LEU A 642 -26.36 -24.25 18.99
C LEU A 642 -25.94 -23.22 20.03
N THR A 643 -24.86 -22.49 19.73
CA THR A 643 -24.44 -21.35 20.53
C THR A 643 -25.09 -20.10 19.97
N LEU A 644 -25.71 -19.29 20.84
CA LEU A 644 -26.40 -18.07 20.45
C LEU A 644 -25.45 -17.14 19.67
N ASN A 645 -25.88 -16.65 18.51
CA ASN A 645 -25.09 -15.76 17.63
C ASN A 645 -23.75 -16.34 17.15
N ALA A 646 -23.59 -17.66 17.16
CA ALA A 646 -22.44 -18.32 16.55
C ALA A 646 -22.87 -19.09 15.29
N PRO A 647 -22.10 -19.01 14.20
CA PRO A 647 -22.35 -19.84 13.04
C PRO A 647 -22.18 -21.32 13.39
N PHE A 648 -22.96 -22.18 12.74
CA PHE A 648 -22.83 -23.63 12.86
C PHE A 648 -22.80 -24.30 11.50
N VAL A 649 -22.22 -25.49 11.44
CA VAL A 649 -22.10 -26.28 10.21
C VAL A 649 -23.20 -27.34 10.19
N LEU A 650 -24.05 -27.32 9.17
CA LEU A 650 -24.93 -28.42 8.84
C LEU A 650 -24.24 -29.28 7.77
N SER A 651 -24.11 -30.58 8.02
CA SER A 651 -23.49 -31.52 7.09
C SER A 651 -24.40 -32.71 6.83
N ILE A 652 -24.44 -33.16 5.58
CA ILE A 652 -25.18 -34.32 5.11
C ILE A 652 -24.12 -35.34 4.67
N GLU A 653 -24.16 -36.53 5.26
CA GLU A 653 -23.22 -37.61 4.95
C GLU A 653 -23.99 -38.81 4.40
N SER A 654 -23.50 -39.42 3.32
CA SER A 654 -23.98 -40.72 2.83
C SER A 654 -22.80 -41.70 2.88
N PRO A 655 -22.73 -42.60 3.88
CA PRO A 655 -21.57 -43.47 4.07
C PRO A 655 -21.41 -44.55 2.99
N GLY A 656 -22.50 -44.93 2.31
CA GLY A 656 -22.56 -46.04 1.37
C GLY A 656 -21.94 -45.78 -0.02
N VAL A 657 -21.42 -44.59 -0.27
CA VAL A 657 -21.01 -44.11 -1.60
C VAL A 657 -19.70 -44.76 -2.07
N GLY A 658 -19.74 -45.40 -3.24
CA GLY A 658 -18.60 -46.02 -3.94
C GLY A 658 -18.44 -45.51 -5.38
N GLN A 659 -17.35 -45.91 -6.06
CA GLN A 659 -17.03 -45.44 -7.43
C GLN A 659 -18.13 -45.82 -8.43
N LEU A 660 -18.52 -44.86 -9.28
CA LEU A 660 -19.57 -45.06 -10.29
C LEU A 660 -19.21 -46.16 -11.29
N SER A 661 -17.93 -46.34 -11.63
CA SER A 661 -17.42 -47.50 -12.39
C SER A 661 -15.89 -47.66 -12.26
N SER A 662 -15.32 -48.72 -12.87
CA SER A 662 -13.86 -48.94 -12.93
C SER A 662 -13.11 -47.99 -13.88
N ILE A 663 -13.82 -47.21 -14.70
CA ILE A 663 -13.26 -46.28 -15.69
C ILE A 663 -13.57 -44.82 -15.30
N ASP A 664 -14.63 -44.60 -14.53
CA ASP A 664 -15.04 -43.28 -14.01
C ASP A 664 -14.85 -43.24 -12.49
N SER A 665 -13.78 -42.57 -12.06
CA SER A 665 -13.38 -42.48 -10.65
C SER A 665 -14.26 -41.55 -9.81
N ARG A 666 -15.30 -40.93 -10.39
CA ARG A 666 -16.20 -40.02 -9.67
C ARG A 666 -17.11 -40.80 -8.72
N LEU A 667 -17.35 -40.22 -7.54
CA LEU A 667 -18.14 -40.79 -6.44
C LEU A 667 -19.48 -40.06 -6.30
N ALA A 668 -20.44 -40.13 -7.24
CA ALA A 668 -21.71 -39.38 -7.11
C ALA A 668 -22.80 -40.20 -6.41
N SER A 669 -23.52 -39.61 -5.45
CA SER A 669 -24.54 -40.35 -4.67
C SER A 669 -25.93 -39.71 -4.67
N LEU A 670 -26.02 -38.43 -4.31
CA LEU A 670 -27.27 -37.76 -3.98
C LEU A 670 -27.35 -36.37 -4.63
N LEU A 671 -28.50 -36.04 -5.21
CA LEU A 671 -28.78 -34.73 -5.78
C LEU A 671 -29.58 -33.90 -4.76
N VAL A 672 -28.90 -33.03 -4.01
CA VAL A 672 -29.53 -32.15 -3.01
C VAL A 672 -29.98 -30.84 -3.67
N LYS A 673 -31.24 -30.46 -3.46
CA LYS A 673 -31.89 -29.31 -4.07
C LYS A 673 -31.91 -28.09 -3.14
N SER A 674 -32.33 -28.26 -1.88
CA SER A 674 -32.42 -27.15 -0.92
C SER A 674 -32.32 -27.61 0.54
N VAL A 675 -31.93 -26.69 1.42
CA VAL A 675 -32.08 -26.85 2.88
C VAL A 675 -32.85 -25.66 3.41
N THR A 676 -33.88 -25.96 4.19
CA THR A 676 -34.70 -24.97 4.86
C THR A 676 -34.54 -25.16 6.36
N ILE A 677 -34.33 -24.06 7.08
CA ILE A 677 -34.33 -24.05 8.53
C ILE A 677 -35.38 -23.06 9.03
N GLY A 678 -36.24 -23.53 9.92
CA GLY A 678 -37.31 -22.74 10.51
C GLY A 678 -37.49 -23.06 12.00
N ALA A 679 -38.30 -22.27 12.68
CA ALA A 679 -38.75 -22.60 14.02
C ALA A 679 -39.57 -23.90 13.98
N ALA A 680 -39.37 -24.80 14.95
CA ALA A 680 -40.14 -26.05 15.01
C ALA A 680 -41.65 -25.83 15.32
N GLU A 681 -42.02 -24.64 15.78
CA GLU A 681 -43.40 -24.23 16.07
C GLU A 681 -43.89 -23.23 14.99
N GLY A 682 -44.22 -23.73 13.79
CA GLY A 682 -44.94 -22.97 12.73
C GLY A 682 -44.12 -22.61 11.49
#